data_AF-A0A4P6P267-F1
#
_entry.id   AF-A0A4P6P267-F1
#
_cell.length_a   1.000
_cell.length_b   1.000
_cell.length_c   1.000
_cell.angle_alpha   90.00
_cell.angle_beta   90.00
_cell.angle_gamma   90.00
#
_symmetry.space_group_name_H-M   'P 1'
#
loop_
_entity.id
_entity.type
_entity.pdbx_description
1 polymer ?
#
loop_
_entity_poly.entity_id
_entity_poly.type
_entity_poly.pdbx_seq_one_letter_code
_entity_poly.pdbx_strand_id
1 'polypeptide(L)'
;MSGNELRQEELVVGDYTYGLMPNADKEVYKLFEHQFGYQDTIQRARAAYQRESIATPLADNHIHVLRNHFPPELCQSLIEEYENNSTGIQHPSVLEVLLPQVFNDALDEQIRSYFNSEYCIFWWSIYKVENHNEQEYYYTKWHCDGGPENHLKVITYLNGYEEHGSDTSYLDIEASNALKKVGYLFNNMEDRSTDISPLCQHFDINFNPQSVKPNTGDTILFNPNQLAHRAMPPKVGKPRYVLNFCLLPSEVHWKKVVEEFFFPAYECQDFRDFADISKRITLQSKKRQAHIEVALGYQVENFEHVEFLLANIIKDLSTAVFVAKHIQRQDPNLSECETVFALMRYVKKVILAQLSAEQVMEPRWLSALSDLADYEKTVIDSIGRYAVNNKPDPLAVFWPNPSHEKYPQSKFDMLPFVKKHPIMDMDTPIGSAGSCFAFEIAKYFQQEGYNYVITERNDNPYSGVQVDGYQPGDTIAKFCANYGILFNTPSFCQLAEKAFGQRSFNKLLFQSPTGHYLDPYRENVVFNSPEAYLADYEQHIDAVKQAFLRCKVFVVTLGLNECWQLQDGTVMSRNPRENMYHMVKHRTLTVEENVANIQRFYDIIKAHNPDFKLIISVSPIPFLATGRADEQHIISANCHSKSVLRVAADQLVASNEDMYYLPSYELVTECIQDAWEEDTRHVKSTTVAKVVGMFKEIFVKQEES
;
A
#
# COMPACT_ATOMS: atom_id res chain seq x y z
N MET A 1 -47.14 24.00 -9.85
CA MET A 1 -47.46 23.70 -11.27
C MET A 1 -47.19 24.96 -12.09
N SER A 2 -46.66 24.85 -13.32
CA SER A 2 -46.52 26.01 -14.24
C SER A 2 -46.96 25.61 -15.65
N GLY A 3 -47.86 26.38 -16.27
CA GLY A 3 -48.02 26.41 -17.73
C GLY A 3 -49.45 26.44 -18.29
N ASN A 4 -50.40 25.75 -17.66
CA ASN A 4 -51.84 25.91 -17.89
C ASN A 4 -52.49 25.96 -16.51
N GLU A 5 -53.14 27.06 -16.16
CA GLU A 5 -53.87 27.17 -14.89
C GLU A 5 -54.98 26.12 -14.90
N LEU A 6 -54.76 24.99 -14.22
CA LEU A 6 -55.84 24.08 -13.85
C LEU A 6 -56.85 24.93 -13.08
N ARG A 7 -58.04 25.13 -13.66
CA ARG A 7 -59.07 25.93 -13.01
C ARG A 7 -59.60 25.13 -11.83
N GLN A 8 -59.43 25.67 -10.64
CA GLN A 8 -60.03 25.13 -9.45
C GLN A 8 -61.54 25.34 -9.49
N GLU A 9 -62.28 24.28 -9.21
CA GLU A 9 -63.73 24.26 -9.11
C GLU A 9 -64.11 24.12 -7.63
N GLU A 10 -65.05 24.93 -7.16
CA GLU A 10 -65.60 24.77 -5.81
C GLU A 10 -66.87 23.91 -5.87
N LEU A 11 -66.92 22.89 -5.01
CA LEU A 11 -68.09 22.04 -4.85
C LEU A 11 -68.58 22.12 -3.40
N VAL A 12 -69.84 22.53 -3.22
CA VAL A 12 -70.50 22.54 -1.92
C VAL A 12 -71.29 21.23 -1.76
N VAL A 13 -70.94 20.43 -0.75
CA VAL A 13 -71.63 19.19 -0.39
C VAL A 13 -72.00 19.23 1.09
N GLY A 14 -73.29 19.44 1.38
CA GLY A 14 -73.76 19.63 2.75
C GLY A 14 -73.15 20.90 3.36
N ASP A 15 -72.50 20.76 4.52
CA ASP A 15 -71.83 21.84 5.24
C ASP A 15 -70.36 22.05 4.83
N TYR A 16 -69.87 21.28 3.84
CA TYR A 16 -68.48 21.31 3.40
C TYR A 16 -68.34 21.95 2.01
N THR A 17 -67.31 22.78 1.86
CA THR A 17 -66.85 23.29 0.55
C THR A 17 -65.53 22.61 0.21
N TYR A 18 -65.48 21.94 -0.94
CA TYR A 18 -64.28 21.27 -1.45
C TYR A 18 -63.77 22.00 -2.68
N GLY A 19 -62.48 22.32 -2.68
CA GLY A 19 -61.77 22.63 -3.91
C GLY A 19 -61.52 21.34 -4.70
N LEU A 20 -61.75 21.38 -6.00
CA LEU A 20 -61.44 20.29 -6.93
C LEU A 20 -60.58 20.83 -8.07
N MET A 21 -59.58 20.05 -8.48
CA MET A 21 -58.74 20.32 -9.64
C MET A 21 -58.83 19.15 -10.63
N PRO A 22 -59.88 19.09 -11.47
CA PRO A 22 -60.02 18.03 -12.46
C PRO A 22 -58.79 17.94 -13.37
N ASN A 23 -58.31 16.71 -13.63
CA ASN A 23 -57.09 16.41 -14.39
C ASN A 23 -55.75 16.77 -13.71
N ALA A 24 -55.74 17.17 -12.43
CA ALA A 24 -54.49 17.37 -11.69
C ALA A 24 -53.61 16.12 -11.65
N ASP A 25 -54.21 14.94 -11.56
CA ASP A 25 -53.53 13.64 -11.67
C ASP A 25 -52.75 13.50 -13.00
N LYS A 26 -53.38 13.87 -14.12
CA LYS A 26 -52.76 13.81 -15.45
C LYS A 26 -51.64 14.82 -15.61
N GLU A 27 -51.77 16.03 -15.04
CA GLU A 27 -50.71 17.04 -15.09
C GLU A 27 -49.54 16.68 -14.18
N VAL A 28 -49.78 16.11 -12.99
CA VAL A 28 -48.72 15.56 -12.13
C VAL A 28 -47.97 14.44 -12.85
N TYR A 29 -48.69 13.49 -13.46
CA TYR A 29 -48.10 12.43 -14.28
C TYR A 29 -47.26 13.01 -15.42
N LYS A 30 -47.83 13.90 -16.23
CA LYS A 30 -47.13 14.54 -17.34
C LYS A 30 -45.88 15.31 -16.88
N LEU A 31 -45.95 16.01 -15.76
CA LEU A 31 -44.82 16.76 -15.21
C LEU A 31 -43.67 15.81 -14.85
N PHE A 32 -43.90 14.82 -14.00
CA PHE A 32 -42.81 13.97 -13.53
C PHE A 32 -42.41 12.88 -14.53
N GLU A 33 -43.38 12.16 -15.07
CA GLU A 33 -43.11 11.02 -15.94
C GLU A 33 -42.56 11.46 -17.29
N HIS A 34 -43.16 12.48 -17.93
CA HIS A 34 -42.74 12.93 -19.26
C HIS A 34 -41.75 14.09 -19.24
N GLN A 35 -42.00 15.18 -18.51
CA GLN A 35 -41.11 16.36 -18.56
C GLN A 35 -39.80 16.12 -17.80
N PHE A 36 -39.89 15.53 -16.60
CA PHE A 36 -38.70 15.19 -15.82
C PHE A 36 -38.15 13.80 -16.14
N GLY A 37 -38.83 12.98 -16.93
CA GLY A 37 -38.30 11.73 -17.49
C GLY A 37 -38.22 10.58 -16.49
N TYR A 38 -39.10 10.55 -15.49
CA TYR A 38 -39.19 9.43 -14.55
C TYR A 38 -39.72 8.15 -15.22
N GLN A 39 -40.49 8.27 -16.30
CA GLN A 39 -40.96 7.13 -17.07
C GLN A 39 -39.80 6.38 -17.74
N ASP A 40 -38.90 7.13 -18.38
CA ASP A 40 -37.70 6.57 -19.00
C ASP A 40 -36.77 5.96 -17.95
N THR A 41 -36.70 6.58 -16.76
CA THR A 41 -35.89 6.09 -15.65
C THR A 41 -36.38 4.71 -15.19
N ILE A 42 -37.67 4.55 -14.91
CA ILE A 42 -38.19 3.24 -14.48
C ILE A 42 -38.13 2.19 -15.59
N GLN A 43 -38.35 2.57 -16.85
CA GLN A 43 -38.23 1.64 -17.98
C GLN A 43 -36.80 1.10 -18.11
N ARG A 44 -35.79 1.97 -18.00
CA ARG A 44 -34.39 1.54 -18.01
C ARG A 44 -34.03 0.70 -16.80
N ALA A 45 -34.48 1.12 -15.61
CA ALA A 45 -34.25 0.39 -14.36
C ALA A 45 -34.80 -1.04 -14.44
N ARG A 46 -36.03 -1.22 -14.95
CA ARG A 46 -36.65 -2.53 -15.17
C ARG A 46 -35.93 -3.35 -16.24
N ALA A 47 -35.52 -2.73 -17.34
CA ALA A 47 -34.79 -3.41 -18.41
C ALA A 47 -33.40 -3.90 -17.96
N ALA A 48 -32.79 -3.20 -17.01
CA ALA A 48 -31.47 -3.51 -16.47
C ALA A 48 -31.50 -4.51 -15.30
N TYR A 49 -32.68 -4.80 -14.76
CA TYR A 49 -32.85 -5.59 -13.54
C TYR A 49 -32.66 -7.09 -13.77
N GLN A 50 -31.90 -7.74 -12.88
CA GLN A 50 -31.49 -9.15 -13.03
C GLN A 50 -31.79 -10.04 -11.82
N ARG A 51 -32.23 -9.47 -10.69
CA ARG A 51 -32.50 -10.24 -9.47
C ARG A 51 -33.93 -10.78 -9.45
N GLU A 52 -34.17 -11.83 -8.68
CA GLU A 52 -35.50 -12.41 -8.52
C GLU A 52 -36.43 -11.46 -7.73
N SER A 53 -37.71 -11.47 -8.13
CA SER A 53 -38.80 -10.75 -7.47
C SER A 53 -39.75 -11.75 -6.81
N ILE A 54 -40.29 -11.37 -5.65
CA ILE A 54 -41.26 -12.15 -4.90
C ILE A 54 -42.67 -11.59 -5.09
N ALA A 55 -43.69 -12.42 -4.85
CA ALA A 55 -45.04 -11.90 -4.67
C ALA A 55 -45.10 -11.07 -3.37
N THR A 56 -45.56 -9.83 -3.47
CA THR A 56 -45.63 -8.91 -2.34
C THR A 56 -46.98 -8.18 -2.31
N PRO A 57 -47.61 -8.04 -1.13
CA PRO A 57 -48.80 -7.19 -0.98
C PRO A 57 -48.56 -5.73 -1.39
N LEU A 58 -47.30 -5.28 -1.41
CA LEU A 58 -46.93 -3.94 -1.85
C LEU A 58 -47.22 -3.71 -3.34
N ALA A 59 -47.08 -4.75 -4.18
CA ALA A 59 -47.35 -4.66 -5.61
C ALA A 59 -48.85 -4.53 -5.91
N ASP A 60 -49.69 -5.24 -5.17
CA ASP A 60 -51.14 -5.26 -5.40
C ASP A 60 -51.87 -4.11 -4.68
N ASN A 61 -51.46 -3.82 -3.43
CA ASN A 61 -52.18 -2.88 -2.56
C ASN A 61 -51.45 -1.54 -2.41
N HIS A 62 -50.26 -1.37 -2.98
CA HIS A 62 -49.39 -0.20 -2.79
C HIS A 62 -49.04 0.12 -1.33
N ILE A 63 -49.26 -0.82 -0.40
CA ILE A 63 -48.87 -0.72 1.01
C ILE A 63 -48.51 -2.10 1.58
N HIS A 64 -47.48 -2.14 2.43
CA HIS A 64 -47.07 -3.32 3.17
C HIS A 64 -46.45 -2.92 4.51
N VAL A 65 -46.56 -3.81 5.52
CA VAL A 65 -46.02 -3.57 6.86
C VAL A 65 -45.09 -4.73 7.22
N LEU A 66 -43.81 -4.41 7.42
CA LEU A 66 -42.84 -5.33 7.99
C LEU A 66 -42.87 -5.18 9.51
N ARG A 67 -43.25 -6.26 10.20
CA ARG A 67 -43.37 -6.28 11.66
C ARG A 67 -42.02 -6.61 12.31
N ASN A 68 -41.67 -5.91 13.40
CA ASN A 68 -40.41 -6.07 14.12
C ASN A 68 -39.18 -5.98 13.21
N HIS A 69 -39.21 -5.06 12.23
CA HIS A 69 -38.19 -4.95 11.19
C HIS A 69 -36.91 -4.30 11.70
N PHE A 70 -37.05 -3.24 12.49
CA PHE A 70 -35.95 -2.47 13.03
C PHE A 70 -35.80 -2.75 14.54
N PRO A 71 -34.57 -3.00 15.04
CA PRO A 71 -34.36 -3.38 16.44
C PRO A 71 -34.90 -2.34 17.45
N PRO A 72 -35.72 -2.73 18.44
CA PRO A 72 -36.25 -1.81 19.45
C PRO A 72 -35.17 -1.05 20.24
N GLU A 73 -34.01 -1.66 20.49
CA GLU A 73 -32.90 -0.99 21.20
C GLU A 73 -32.32 0.17 20.38
N LEU A 74 -32.25 0.01 19.04
CA LEU A 74 -31.83 1.07 18.14
C LEU A 74 -32.90 2.16 18.04
N CYS A 75 -34.18 1.80 18.08
CA CYS A 75 -35.27 2.78 18.14
C CYS A 75 -35.13 3.73 19.32
N GLN A 76 -34.92 3.19 20.53
CA GLN A 76 -34.75 3.99 21.73
C GLN A 76 -33.49 4.87 21.64
N SER A 77 -32.38 4.30 21.19
CA SER A 77 -31.11 5.03 21.04
C SER A 77 -31.25 6.22 20.09
N LEU A 78 -31.97 6.05 18.97
CA LEU A 78 -32.23 7.14 18.02
C LEU A 78 -33.11 8.25 18.60
N ILE A 79 -34.11 7.90 19.42
CA ILE A 79 -34.94 8.90 20.10
C ILE A 79 -34.09 9.72 21.08
N GLU A 80 -33.26 9.05 21.90
CA GLU A 80 -32.38 9.71 22.85
C GLU A 80 -31.36 10.63 22.17
N GLU A 81 -30.73 10.16 21.10
CA GLU A 81 -29.77 10.94 20.30
C GLU A 81 -30.47 12.17 19.66
N TYR A 82 -31.69 11.99 19.15
CA TYR A 82 -32.47 13.06 18.52
C TYR A 82 -32.85 14.15 19.53
N GLU A 83 -33.30 13.78 20.72
CA GLU A 83 -33.63 14.73 21.78
C GLU A 83 -32.40 15.45 22.33
N ASN A 84 -31.24 14.76 22.38
CA ASN A 84 -29.99 15.34 22.87
C ASN A 84 -29.34 16.29 21.86
N ASN A 85 -29.30 15.92 20.57
CA ASN A 85 -28.64 16.69 19.52
C ASN A 85 -29.31 16.49 18.16
N SER A 86 -30.43 17.18 17.96
CA SER A 86 -31.23 17.12 16.73
C SER A 86 -30.49 17.56 15.45
N THR A 87 -29.38 18.30 15.57
CA THR A 87 -28.52 18.67 14.42
C THR A 87 -27.46 17.61 14.16
N GLY A 88 -26.87 17.04 15.22
CA GLY A 88 -25.85 15.99 15.10
C GLY A 88 -26.39 14.72 14.46
N ILE A 89 -27.65 14.36 14.76
CA ILE A 89 -28.30 13.17 14.20
C ILE A 89 -28.52 13.25 12.67
N GLN A 90 -28.41 14.44 12.08
CA GLN A 90 -28.54 14.67 10.64
C GLN A 90 -27.23 14.38 9.88
N HIS A 91 -26.13 14.13 10.60
CA HIS A 91 -24.82 13.95 9.99
C HIS A 91 -24.77 12.69 9.10
N PRO A 92 -24.14 12.74 7.91
CA PRO A 92 -24.05 11.61 6.99
C PRO A 92 -23.56 10.30 7.62
N SER A 93 -22.62 10.36 8.56
CA SER A 93 -22.11 9.16 9.25
C SER A 93 -23.16 8.41 10.06
N VAL A 94 -24.21 9.09 10.53
CA VAL A 94 -25.35 8.44 11.23
C VAL A 94 -26.12 7.60 10.22
N LEU A 95 -26.40 8.16 9.04
CA LEU A 95 -27.08 7.45 7.97
C LEU A 95 -26.28 6.23 7.49
N GLU A 96 -24.96 6.35 7.34
CA GLU A 96 -24.10 5.22 6.93
C GLU A 96 -24.27 4.00 7.86
N VAL A 97 -24.45 4.23 9.16
CA VAL A 97 -24.68 3.16 10.15
C VAL A 97 -26.12 2.63 10.07
N LEU A 98 -27.10 3.49 9.81
CA LEU A 98 -28.52 3.11 9.75
C LEU A 98 -28.90 2.36 8.47
N LEU A 99 -28.28 2.69 7.34
CA LEU A 99 -28.64 2.13 6.03
C LEU A 99 -28.63 0.60 6.02
N PRO A 100 -27.57 -0.11 6.47
CA PRO A 100 -27.57 -1.57 6.47
C PRO A 100 -28.59 -2.19 7.44
N GLN A 101 -28.97 -1.47 8.49
CA GLN A 101 -29.92 -1.95 9.49
C GLN A 101 -31.37 -1.84 8.99
N VAL A 102 -31.69 -0.74 8.30
CA VAL A 102 -33.02 -0.52 7.71
C VAL A 102 -33.17 -1.29 6.40
N PHE A 103 -32.20 -1.20 5.49
CA PHE A 103 -32.22 -1.84 4.16
C PHE A 103 -31.60 -3.23 4.20
N ASN A 104 -32.07 -4.07 5.13
CA ASN A 104 -31.75 -5.49 5.18
C ASN A 104 -32.54 -6.29 4.13
N ASP A 105 -32.22 -7.57 3.98
CA ASP A 105 -32.77 -8.43 2.93
C ASP A 105 -34.30 -8.47 2.90
N ALA A 106 -34.96 -8.43 4.07
CA ALA A 106 -36.41 -8.46 4.16
C ALA A 106 -37.06 -7.19 3.57
N LEU A 107 -36.45 -6.03 3.74
CA LEU A 107 -36.93 -4.78 3.13
C LEU A 107 -36.54 -4.70 1.65
N ASP A 108 -35.31 -5.08 1.34
CA ASP A 108 -34.73 -5.05 0.00
C ASP A 108 -35.57 -5.87 -1.00
N GLU A 109 -35.98 -7.08 -0.62
CA GLU A 109 -36.83 -7.94 -1.45
C GLU A 109 -38.20 -7.31 -1.75
N GLN A 110 -38.83 -6.65 -0.77
CA GLN A 110 -40.13 -5.99 -0.98
C GLN A 110 -40.01 -4.82 -1.96
N ILE A 111 -38.99 -3.96 -1.80
CA ILE A 111 -38.79 -2.77 -2.64
C ILE A 111 -38.47 -3.17 -4.07
N ARG A 112 -37.53 -4.10 -4.27
CA ARG A 112 -37.16 -4.55 -5.61
C ARG A 112 -38.30 -5.23 -6.32
N SER A 113 -39.10 -6.02 -5.60
CA SER A 113 -40.27 -6.69 -6.18
C SER A 113 -41.36 -5.71 -6.57
N TYR A 114 -41.54 -4.62 -5.79
CA TYR A 114 -42.48 -3.56 -6.11
C TYR A 114 -42.09 -2.79 -7.38
N PHE A 115 -40.84 -2.33 -7.48
CA PHE A 115 -40.39 -1.59 -8.65
C PHE A 115 -40.10 -2.48 -9.86
N ASN A 116 -39.82 -3.77 -9.61
CA ASN A 116 -39.19 -4.70 -10.55
C ASN A 116 -37.85 -4.16 -11.10
N SER A 117 -37.07 -3.54 -10.21
CA SER A 117 -35.77 -2.93 -10.49
C SER A 117 -34.90 -2.84 -9.25
N GLU A 118 -33.62 -2.48 -9.41
CA GLU A 118 -32.88 -1.88 -8.31
C GLU A 118 -33.52 -0.52 -7.93
N TYR A 119 -33.07 0.06 -6.82
CA TYR A 119 -33.58 1.33 -6.33
C TYR A 119 -32.45 2.19 -5.77
N CYS A 120 -32.74 3.47 -5.57
CA CYS A 120 -31.90 4.41 -4.87
C CYS A 120 -32.70 5.11 -3.77
N ILE A 121 -31.96 5.69 -2.82
CA ILE A 121 -32.52 6.43 -1.69
C ILE A 121 -32.40 7.91 -2.03
N PHE A 122 -33.52 8.57 -2.20
CA PHE A 122 -33.58 9.97 -2.62
C PHE A 122 -33.32 10.91 -1.43
N TRP A 123 -34.02 10.69 -0.33
CA TRP A 123 -33.82 11.45 0.90
C TRP A 123 -34.21 10.63 2.12
N TRP A 124 -33.77 11.09 3.29
CA TRP A 124 -34.09 10.50 4.58
C TRP A 124 -34.36 11.58 5.64
N SER A 125 -35.06 11.25 6.72
CA SER A 125 -35.30 12.19 7.83
C SER A 125 -35.73 11.47 9.10
N ILE A 126 -35.52 12.10 10.25
CA ILE A 126 -36.15 11.70 11.51
C ILE A 126 -37.12 12.80 11.92
N TYR A 127 -38.41 12.45 12.04
CA TYR A 127 -39.44 13.39 12.49
C TYR A 127 -39.90 13.07 13.90
N LYS A 128 -39.98 14.12 14.72
CA LYS A 128 -40.77 14.18 15.95
C LYS A 128 -42.08 14.90 15.62
N VAL A 129 -43.20 14.20 15.76
CA VAL A 129 -44.53 14.78 15.60
C VAL A 129 -45.17 14.88 16.98
N GLU A 130 -45.56 16.08 17.37
CA GLU A 130 -46.30 16.34 18.61
C GLU A 130 -47.80 16.50 18.34
N ASN A 131 -48.63 16.48 19.39
CA ASN A 131 -50.06 16.72 19.25
C ASN A 131 -50.32 18.13 18.72
N HIS A 132 -51.15 18.26 17.69
CA HIS A 132 -51.51 19.51 17.07
C HIS A 132 -52.95 19.48 16.56
N ASN A 133 -53.48 20.64 16.16
CA ASN A 133 -54.78 20.73 15.52
C ASN A 133 -54.73 20.11 14.11
N GLU A 134 -55.54 19.08 13.87
CA GLU A 134 -55.61 18.37 12.58
C GLU A 134 -55.93 19.28 11.38
N GLN A 135 -56.52 20.45 11.62
CA GLN A 135 -56.84 21.38 10.53
C GLN A 135 -55.66 22.26 10.10
N GLU A 136 -54.62 22.38 10.92
CA GLU A 136 -53.50 23.30 10.68
C GLU A 136 -52.42 22.69 9.76
N TYR A 137 -52.27 21.37 9.76
CA TYR A 137 -51.20 20.69 9.04
C TYR A 137 -51.70 20.00 7.78
N TYR A 138 -50.91 20.03 6.72
CA TYR A 138 -51.34 19.46 5.44
C TYR A 138 -51.37 17.93 5.44
N TYR A 139 -50.54 17.29 6.27
CA TYR A 139 -50.35 15.83 6.30
C TYR A 139 -51.42 15.08 7.11
N THR A 140 -52.20 15.79 7.93
CA THR A 140 -53.37 15.26 8.68
C THR A 140 -54.65 15.25 7.84
N LYS A 141 -54.62 15.87 6.67
CA LYS A 141 -55.74 15.96 5.73
C LYS A 141 -55.56 14.93 4.62
N TRP A 142 -56.65 14.44 4.02
CA TRP A 142 -56.58 13.42 2.97
C TRP A 142 -55.89 13.96 1.71
N HIS A 143 -54.83 13.28 1.25
CA HIS A 143 -54.08 13.66 0.06
C HIS A 143 -53.33 12.48 -0.58
N CYS A 144 -52.80 12.72 -1.78
CA CYS A 144 -51.67 11.98 -2.32
C CYS A 144 -50.45 12.92 -2.43
N ASP A 145 -49.26 12.35 -2.40
CA ASP A 145 -48.02 13.10 -2.60
C ASP A 145 -47.76 13.34 -4.08
N GLY A 146 -47.58 14.62 -4.44
CA GLY A 146 -47.17 15.02 -5.79
C GLY A 146 -45.71 14.61 -6.04
N GLY A 147 -45.49 13.75 -7.03
CA GLY A 147 -44.18 13.22 -7.38
C GLY A 147 -44.27 12.20 -8.50
N PRO A 148 -43.16 11.51 -8.82
CA PRO A 148 -43.16 10.39 -9.75
C PRO A 148 -44.17 9.33 -9.34
N GLU A 149 -44.82 8.69 -10.31
CA GLU A 149 -45.83 7.67 -10.09
C GLU A 149 -45.26 6.47 -9.30
N ASN A 150 -43.97 6.19 -9.51
CA ASN A 150 -43.25 5.08 -8.92
C ASN A 150 -42.21 5.57 -7.92
N HIS A 151 -42.65 6.04 -6.76
CA HIS A 151 -41.79 6.24 -5.61
C HIS A 151 -42.39 5.58 -4.37
N LEU A 152 -41.54 5.25 -3.40
CA LEU A 152 -41.96 4.63 -2.16
C LEU A 152 -41.52 5.46 -0.97
N LYS A 153 -42.40 5.57 0.02
CA LYS A 153 -42.03 5.97 1.38
C LYS A 153 -41.80 4.73 2.23
N VAL A 154 -40.68 4.72 2.93
CA VAL A 154 -40.37 3.74 3.98
C VAL A 154 -40.36 4.48 5.30
N ILE A 155 -41.28 4.12 6.20
CA ILE A 155 -41.46 4.76 7.50
C ILE A 155 -41.25 3.71 8.58
N THR A 156 -40.13 3.82 9.29
CA THR A 156 -39.82 3.00 10.46
C THR A 156 -40.24 3.73 11.73
N TYR A 157 -41.11 3.10 12.51
CA TYR A 157 -41.64 3.67 13.76
C TYR A 157 -40.66 3.44 14.91
N LEU A 158 -40.15 4.52 15.49
CA LEU A 158 -39.20 4.45 16.60
C LEU A 158 -39.90 4.31 17.96
N ASN A 159 -41.19 4.59 18.03
CA ASN A 159 -42.06 4.24 19.16
C ASN A 159 -43.44 3.79 18.65
N GLY A 160 -44.16 3.02 19.46
CA GLY A 160 -45.34 2.28 18.99
C GLY A 160 -46.69 2.99 19.19
N TYR A 161 -47.72 2.53 18.47
CA TYR A 161 -49.09 3.06 18.54
C TYR A 161 -49.66 3.09 19.96
N GLU A 162 -49.37 2.09 20.80
CA GLU A 162 -49.84 2.08 22.19
C GLU A 162 -49.28 3.26 23.00
N GLU A 163 -48.10 3.77 22.63
CA GLU A 163 -47.45 4.90 23.30
C GLU A 163 -48.01 6.24 22.82
N HIS A 164 -48.04 6.46 21.50
CA HIS A 164 -48.38 7.76 20.89
C HIS A 164 -49.83 7.87 20.39
N GLY A 165 -50.52 6.76 20.13
CA GLY A 165 -51.94 6.72 19.72
C GLY A 165 -52.23 7.25 18.32
N SER A 166 -51.22 7.36 17.46
CA SER A 166 -51.31 7.93 16.11
C SER A 166 -51.12 6.85 15.07
N ASP A 167 -52.01 6.75 14.10
CA ASP A 167 -51.91 5.82 12.97
C ASP A 167 -51.75 6.56 11.63
N THR A 168 -51.42 5.78 10.60
CA THR A 168 -51.49 6.22 9.20
C THR A 168 -52.75 5.62 8.59
N SER A 169 -53.74 6.46 8.30
CA SER A 169 -54.95 6.05 7.59
C SER A 169 -54.73 6.13 6.09
N TYR A 170 -55.31 5.20 5.35
CA TYR A 170 -55.28 5.17 3.89
C TYR A 170 -56.60 4.65 3.31
N LEU A 171 -56.87 4.99 2.05
CA LEU A 171 -57.94 4.37 1.26
C LEU A 171 -57.34 3.34 0.31
N ASP A 172 -58.15 2.36 -0.11
CA ASP A 172 -57.74 1.43 -1.14
C ASP A 172 -57.50 2.13 -2.49
N ILE A 173 -56.91 1.38 -3.43
CA ILE A 173 -56.51 1.90 -4.74
C ILE A 173 -57.72 2.34 -5.57
N GLU A 174 -58.87 1.69 -5.43
CA GLU A 174 -60.10 1.99 -6.18
C GLU A 174 -60.66 3.36 -5.76
N ALA A 175 -60.84 3.57 -4.45
CA ALA A 175 -61.30 4.84 -3.90
C ALA A 175 -60.28 5.97 -4.17
N SER A 176 -58.98 5.68 -4.04
CA SER A 176 -57.92 6.64 -4.34
C SER A 176 -57.95 7.10 -5.80
N ASN A 177 -58.11 6.18 -6.74
CA ASN A 177 -58.21 6.51 -8.17
C ASN A 177 -59.49 7.27 -8.50
N ALA A 178 -60.62 6.93 -7.87
CA ALA A 178 -61.87 7.69 -8.05
C ALA A 178 -61.72 9.14 -7.57
N LEU A 179 -61.09 9.37 -6.41
CA LEU A 179 -60.84 10.71 -5.88
C LEU A 179 -59.81 11.51 -6.69
N LYS A 180 -58.80 10.86 -7.29
CA LYS A 180 -57.91 11.48 -8.27
C LYS A 180 -58.67 11.97 -9.49
N LYS A 181 -59.57 11.13 -10.04
CA LYS A 181 -60.39 11.45 -11.21
C LYS A 181 -61.35 12.62 -10.95
N VAL A 182 -61.90 12.71 -9.75
CA VAL A 182 -62.71 13.86 -9.29
C VAL A 182 -61.86 15.13 -9.13
N GLY A 183 -60.55 15.01 -8.98
CA GLY A 183 -59.62 16.13 -8.88
C GLY A 183 -59.31 16.56 -7.45
N TYR A 184 -59.61 15.74 -6.44
CA TYR A 184 -59.43 16.11 -5.04
C TYR A 184 -57.99 15.87 -4.54
N LEU A 185 -57.38 14.73 -4.84
CA LEU A 185 -56.17 14.27 -4.11
C LEU A 185 -54.88 15.02 -4.43
N PHE A 186 -54.77 15.64 -5.60
CA PHE A 186 -53.62 16.47 -6.00
C PHE A 186 -53.93 17.97 -5.98
N ASN A 187 -54.88 18.38 -5.12
CA ASN A 187 -55.25 19.77 -4.96
C ASN A 187 -54.24 20.55 -4.07
N ASN A 188 -54.36 21.87 -4.05
CA ASN A 188 -53.59 22.78 -3.20
C ASN A 188 -53.70 22.37 -1.72
N MET A 189 -52.64 22.63 -0.95
CA MET A 189 -52.57 22.20 0.45
C MET A 189 -53.67 22.82 1.34
N GLU A 190 -54.10 24.04 1.01
CA GLU A 190 -55.12 24.79 1.76
C GLU A 190 -56.52 24.19 1.60
N ASP A 191 -56.80 23.56 0.45
CA ASP A 191 -58.11 22.99 0.08
C ASP A 191 -58.31 21.54 0.53
N ARG A 192 -57.30 20.96 1.19
CA ARG A 192 -57.39 19.61 1.73
C ARG A 192 -58.30 19.62 2.98
N SER A 193 -59.06 18.55 3.14
CA SER A 193 -59.95 18.31 4.26
C SER A 193 -59.56 17.08 5.06
N THR A 194 -59.82 17.12 6.37
CA THR A 194 -59.73 15.96 7.25
C THR A 194 -60.91 15.01 7.06
N ASP A 195 -62.08 15.52 6.67
CA ASP A 195 -63.27 14.72 6.37
C ASP A 195 -63.70 14.88 4.90
N ILE A 196 -63.64 13.77 4.18
CA ILE A 196 -64.06 13.65 2.77
C ILE A 196 -65.23 12.68 2.61
N SER A 197 -65.82 12.20 3.69
CA SER A 197 -66.95 11.28 3.62
C SER A 197 -68.16 11.84 2.86
N PRO A 198 -68.54 13.15 2.99
CA PRO A 198 -69.61 13.73 2.19
C PRO A 198 -69.25 13.81 0.71
N LEU A 199 -67.99 14.16 0.39
CA LEU A 199 -67.49 14.19 -0.99
C LEU A 199 -67.55 12.81 -1.63
N CYS A 200 -67.08 11.78 -0.93
CA CYS A 200 -67.15 10.40 -1.40
C CYS A 200 -68.59 9.95 -1.61
N GLN A 201 -69.49 10.25 -0.68
CA GLN A 201 -70.92 9.93 -0.83
C GLN A 201 -71.55 10.63 -2.04
N HIS A 202 -71.20 11.89 -2.29
CA HIS A 202 -71.70 12.65 -3.45
C HIS A 202 -71.31 12.01 -4.78
N PHE A 203 -70.10 11.47 -4.88
CA PHE A 203 -69.58 10.84 -6.10
C PHE A 203 -69.71 9.31 -6.14
N ASP A 204 -70.46 8.71 -5.20
CA ASP A 204 -70.61 7.25 -5.07
C ASP A 204 -69.28 6.50 -4.96
N ILE A 205 -68.33 7.08 -4.21
CA ILE A 205 -67.02 6.50 -3.93
C ILE A 205 -67.09 5.75 -2.61
N ASN A 206 -66.66 4.48 -2.61
CA ASN A 206 -66.60 3.67 -1.40
C ASN A 206 -65.58 4.24 -0.39
N PHE A 207 -66.06 4.94 0.64
CA PHE A 207 -65.22 5.51 1.68
C PHE A 207 -65.06 4.53 2.85
N ASN A 208 -64.03 3.70 2.79
CA ASN A 208 -63.69 2.74 3.83
C ASN A 208 -62.22 2.92 4.29
N PRO A 209 -61.91 3.94 5.11
CA PRO A 209 -60.55 4.21 5.55
C PRO A 209 -59.99 3.05 6.38
N GLN A 210 -58.86 2.52 5.93
CA GLN A 210 -58.05 1.54 6.65
C GLN A 210 -57.01 2.28 7.49
N SER A 211 -56.50 1.67 8.56
CA SER A 211 -55.48 2.30 9.41
C SER A 211 -54.43 1.29 9.84
N VAL A 212 -53.17 1.69 9.70
CA VAL A 212 -52.03 0.89 10.17
C VAL A 212 -51.65 1.34 11.58
N LYS A 213 -51.70 0.40 12.53
CA LYS A 213 -51.23 0.58 13.91
C LYS A 213 -49.88 -0.13 14.09
N PRO A 214 -48.77 0.60 13.98
CA PRO A 214 -47.42 0.03 14.08
C PRO A 214 -46.98 -0.12 15.54
N ASN A 215 -46.22 -1.17 15.81
CA ASN A 215 -45.43 -1.30 17.04
C ASN A 215 -44.05 -0.64 16.85
N THR A 216 -43.32 -0.44 17.94
CA THR A 216 -41.92 -0.03 17.90
C THR A 216 -41.11 -0.98 17.02
N GLY A 217 -40.36 -0.44 16.06
CA GLY A 217 -39.57 -1.19 15.10
C GLY A 217 -40.32 -1.66 13.85
N ASP A 218 -41.65 -1.50 13.79
CA ASP A 218 -42.40 -1.79 12.57
C ASP A 218 -42.06 -0.79 11.47
N THR A 219 -42.01 -1.28 10.23
CA THR A 219 -41.71 -0.46 9.05
C THR A 219 -42.84 -0.56 8.03
N ILE A 220 -43.42 0.60 7.68
CA ILE A 220 -44.45 0.73 6.66
C ILE A 220 -43.79 1.12 5.34
N LEU A 221 -44.04 0.33 4.30
CA LEU A 221 -43.74 0.69 2.92
C LEU A 221 -45.05 1.06 2.23
N PHE A 222 -45.12 2.22 1.60
CA PHE A 222 -46.28 2.54 0.77
C PHE A 222 -45.92 3.51 -0.35
N ASN A 223 -46.72 3.50 -1.42
CA ASN A 223 -46.62 4.50 -2.47
C ASN A 223 -47.60 5.65 -2.17
N PRO A 224 -47.09 6.83 -1.74
CA PRO A 224 -47.94 7.94 -1.35
C PRO A 224 -48.55 8.70 -2.55
N ASN A 225 -48.05 8.47 -3.77
CA ASN A 225 -48.70 8.96 -4.99
C ASN A 225 -49.94 8.13 -5.32
N GLN A 226 -49.90 6.83 -5.03
CA GLN A 226 -50.96 5.88 -5.40
C GLN A 226 -52.12 5.88 -4.43
N LEU A 227 -51.83 5.89 -3.12
CA LEU A 227 -52.84 5.78 -2.07
C LEU A 227 -53.15 7.15 -1.45
N ALA A 228 -54.44 7.45 -1.34
CA ALA A 228 -54.91 8.54 -0.51
C ALA A 228 -54.60 8.21 0.95
N HIS A 229 -53.96 9.13 1.66
CA HIS A 229 -53.53 8.89 3.03
C HIS A 229 -53.60 10.16 3.88
N ARG A 230 -53.54 9.95 5.20
CA ARG A 230 -53.37 10.99 6.22
C ARG A 230 -52.74 10.41 7.48
N ALA A 231 -52.05 11.24 8.24
CA ALA A 231 -51.58 10.87 9.57
C ALA A 231 -52.52 11.42 10.65
N MET A 232 -52.90 10.60 11.63
CA MET A 232 -53.60 11.09 12.81
C MET A 232 -52.59 11.74 13.77
N PRO A 233 -52.88 12.87 14.43
CA PRO A 233 -52.00 13.43 15.44
C PRO A 233 -51.85 12.48 16.63
N PRO A 234 -50.69 12.48 17.28
CA PRO A 234 -50.49 11.69 18.48
C PRO A 234 -51.21 12.32 19.69
N LYS A 235 -51.40 11.53 20.75
CA LYS A 235 -51.98 11.97 22.02
C LYS A 235 -51.15 13.10 22.64
N VAL A 236 -51.82 13.99 23.37
CA VAL A 236 -51.17 15.10 24.10
C VAL A 236 -50.04 14.58 24.99
N GLY A 237 -48.84 15.15 24.81
CA GLY A 237 -47.64 14.80 25.59
C GLY A 237 -46.99 13.46 25.23
N LYS A 238 -47.40 12.82 24.12
CA LYS A 238 -46.88 11.53 23.66
C LYS A 238 -46.39 11.62 22.20
N PRO A 239 -45.24 12.27 21.94
CA PRO A 239 -44.75 12.45 20.57
C PRO A 239 -44.55 11.14 19.83
N ARG A 240 -44.75 11.17 18.51
CA ARG A 240 -44.44 10.08 17.59
C ARG A 240 -43.09 10.35 16.92
N TYR A 241 -42.19 9.37 16.99
CA TYR A 241 -40.89 9.41 16.34
C TYR A 241 -40.83 8.41 15.19
N VAL A 242 -40.41 8.89 14.02
CA VAL A 242 -40.32 8.06 12.81
C VAL A 242 -39.03 8.37 12.05
N LEU A 243 -38.39 7.31 11.55
CA LEU A 243 -37.30 7.37 10.58
C LEU A 243 -37.89 7.13 9.18
N ASN A 244 -37.71 8.09 8.27
CA ASN A 244 -38.35 8.11 6.97
C ASN A 244 -37.33 8.07 5.85
N PHE A 245 -37.65 7.36 4.77
CA PHE A 245 -36.92 7.37 3.51
C PHE A 245 -37.88 7.54 2.34
N CYS A 246 -37.41 8.19 1.28
CA CYS A 246 -38.06 8.18 -0.02
C CYS A 246 -37.17 7.48 -1.04
N LEU A 247 -37.77 6.55 -1.79
CA LEU A 247 -37.06 5.67 -2.72
C LEU A 247 -37.55 5.86 -4.14
N LEU A 248 -36.63 5.70 -5.08
CA LEU A 248 -36.90 5.77 -6.52
C LEU A 248 -36.28 4.56 -7.25
N PRO A 249 -36.88 4.09 -8.35
CA PRO A 249 -36.28 3.10 -9.24
C PRO A 249 -34.89 3.52 -9.72
N SER A 250 -34.01 2.54 -9.89
CA SER A 250 -32.62 2.75 -10.31
C SER A 250 -32.14 1.57 -11.17
N GLU A 251 -31.25 1.84 -12.12
CA GLU A 251 -30.53 0.78 -12.84
C GLU A 251 -29.47 0.10 -11.96
N VAL A 252 -29.02 0.78 -10.90
CA VAL A 252 -27.89 0.39 -10.06
C VAL A 252 -28.34 0.19 -8.61
N HIS A 253 -27.80 -0.83 -7.95
CA HIS A 253 -28.06 -1.13 -6.54
C HIS A 253 -27.77 0.08 -5.62
N TRP A 254 -28.65 0.35 -4.65
CA TRP A 254 -28.59 1.56 -3.81
C TRP A 254 -27.22 1.79 -3.15
N LYS A 255 -26.53 0.74 -2.67
CA LYS A 255 -25.17 0.85 -2.11
C LYS A 255 -24.19 1.53 -3.06
N LYS A 256 -24.17 1.08 -4.33
CA LYS A 256 -23.31 1.66 -5.35
C LYS A 256 -23.76 3.07 -5.74
N VAL A 257 -25.06 3.37 -5.68
CA VAL A 257 -25.56 4.74 -5.84
C VAL A 257 -25.00 5.67 -4.77
N VAL A 258 -25.02 5.25 -3.50
CA VAL A 258 -24.46 6.01 -2.37
C VAL A 258 -22.96 6.25 -2.55
N GLU A 259 -22.22 5.24 -3.00
CA GLU A 259 -20.76 5.29 -3.17
C GLU A 259 -20.32 6.15 -4.37
N GLU A 260 -21.01 6.05 -5.50
CA GLU A 260 -20.50 6.57 -6.78
C GLU A 260 -21.30 7.74 -7.37
N PHE A 261 -22.57 7.94 -6.96
CA PHE A 261 -23.48 8.85 -7.65
C PHE A 261 -24.10 9.91 -6.76
N PHE A 262 -24.68 9.51 -5.63
CA PHE A 262 -25.48 10.39 -4.79
C PHE A 262 -25.65 9.84 -3.37
N PHE A 263 -25.21 10.63 -2.39
CA PHE A 263 -25.49 10.37 -0.98
C PHE A 263 -26.85 10.98 -0.58
N PRO A 264 -27.76 10.24 0.09
CA PRO A 264 -29.12 10.72 0.36
C PRO A 264 -29.15 11.98 1.21
N ALA A 265 -29.92 12.97 0.77
CA ALA A 265 -30.08 14.23 1.47
C ALA A 265 -30.93 14.05 2.74
N TYR A 266 -30.60 14.80 3.80
CA TYR A 266 -31.44 14.92 4.98
C TYR A 266 -32.61 15.88 4.68
N GLU A 267 -33.82 15.51 5.12
CA GLU A 267 -35.12 16.15 4.82
C GLU A 267 -35.65 15.97 3.40
N CYS A 268 -36.97 16.16 3.26
CA CYS A 268 -37.70 16.03 2.00
C CYS A 268 -37.11 16.95 0.92
N GLN A 269 -36.80 16.36 -0.23
CA GLN A 269 -36.24 17.07 -1.38
C GLN A 269 -37.25 17.13 -2.53
N ASP A 270 -37.09 18.12 -3.40
CA ASP A 270 -37.91 18.25 -4.60
C ASP A 270 -37.47 17.26 -5.69
N PHE A 271 -38.39 16.43 -6.17
CA PHE A 271 -38.10 15.47 -7.24
C PHE A 271 -37.57 16.14 -8.52
N ARG A 272 -37.93 17.40 -8.77
CA ARG A 272 -37.45 18.15 -9.95
C ARG A 272 -35.94 18.33 -9.92
N ASP A 273 -35.38 18.57 -8.75
CA ASP A 273 -33.94 18.77 -8.55
C ASP A 273 -33.16 17.45 -8.65
N PHE A 274 -33.84 16.32 -8.42
CA PHE A 274 -33.25 14.99 -8.49
C PHE A 274 -33.33 14.35 -9.87
N ALA A 275 -34.18 14.84 -10.76
CA ALA A 275 -34.43 14.22 -12.06
C ALA A 275 -33.14 13.99 -12.88
N ASP A 276 -32.23 14.96 -12.91
CA ASP A 276 -30.95 14.82 -13.62
C ASP A 276 -29.98 13.86 -12.96
N ILE A 277 -30.02 13.73 -11.62
CA ILE A 277 -29.24 12.73 -10.88
C ILE A 277 -29.79 11.34 -11.20
N SER A 278 -31.11 11.17 -11.08
CA SER A 278 -31.82 9.94 -11.42
C SER A 278 -31.53 9.45 -12.84
N LYS A 279 -31.46 10.37 -13.81
CA LYS A 279 -31.11 10.03 -15.20
C LYS A 279 -29.68 9.49 -15.37
N ARG A 280 -28.74 10.02 -14.57
CA ARG A 280 -27.30 9.69 -14.60
C ARG A 280 -26.97 8.39 -13.87
N ILE A 281 -27.85 7.88 -13.01
CA ILE A 281 -27.68 6.57 -12.37
C ILE A 281 -27.94 5.50 -13.44
N THR A 282 -26.88 5.06 -14.08
CA THR A 282 -26.95 4.03 -15.12
C THR A 282 -25.98 2.90 -14.83
N LEU A 283 -26.33 1.70 -15.29
CA LEU A 283 -25.41 0.55 -15.26
C LEU A 283 -24.14 0.84 -16.09
N GLN A 284 -24.25 1.81 -17.01
CA GLN A 284 -23.16 2.43 -17.78
C GLN A 284 -22.68 3.74 -17.14
N SER A 285 -22.34 3.76 -15.83
CA SER A 285 -21.36 4.73 -15.32
C SER A 285 -20.27 4.83 -16.38
N LYS A 286 -19.93 6.03 -16.88
CA LYS A 286 -18.84 6.23 -17.84
C LYS A 286 -17.79 5.19 -17.50
N LYS A 287 -17.47 4.28 -18.43
CA LYS A 287 -16.24 3.51 -18.30
C LYS A 287 -15.16 4.58 -18.14
N ARG A 288 -14.81 4.95 -16.90
CA ARG A 288 -13.45 5.37 -16.59
C ARG A 288 -12.67 4.24 -17.22
N GLN A 289 -11.98 4.56 -18.30
CA GLN A 289 -11.12 3.58 -18.95
C GLN A 289 -10.36 2.90 -17.80
N ALA A 290 -10.31 1.57 -17.80
CA ALA A 290 -9.55 0.84 -16.77
C ALA A 290 -8.03 1.07 -16.94
N HIS A 291 -7.64 2.05 -17.74
CA HIS A 291 -6.31 2.45 -18.13
C HIS A 291 -6.26 3.98 -18.21
N ILE A 292 -5.05 4.52 -18.05
CA ILE A 292 -4.74 5.94 -18.32
C ILE A 292 -3.82 5.94 -19.53
N GLU A 293 -4.19 6.66 -20.58
CA GLU A 293 -3.38 6.76 -21.79
C GLU A 293 -2.26 7.81 -21.57
N VAL A 294 -1.02 7.34 -21.61
CA VAL A 294 0.19 8.16 -21.50
C VAL A 294 0.85 8.25 -22.87
N ALA A 295 0.87 9.44 -23.45
CA ALA A 295 1.41 9.68 -24.78
C ALA A 295 2.96 9.67 -24.79
N LEU A 296 3.54 9.46 -25.97
CA LEU A 296 4.99 9.46 -26.16
C LEU A 296 5.58 10.85 -25.92
N GLY A 297 6.90 10.92 -25.70
CA GLY A 297 7.61 12.20 -25.66
C GLY A 297 7.14 13.16 -24.56
N TYR A 298 6.65 12.62 -23.43
CA TYR A 298 6.10 13.38 -22.30
C TYR A 298 4.83 14.18 -22.64
N GLN A 299 4.10 13.82 -23.70
CA GLN A 299 2.88 14.52 -24.10
C GLN A 299 1.73 14.25 -23.12
N VAL A 300 0.88 15.26 -22.93
CA VAL A 300 -0.33 15.18 -22.10
C VAL A 300 -1.52 15.54 -22.99
N GLU A 301 -2.25 14.52 -23.43
CA GLU A 301 -3.28 14.66 -24.49
C GLU A 301 -4.72 14.55 -23.96
N ASN A 302 -4.90 14.11 -22.71
CA ASN A 302 -6.21 13.90 -22.11
C ASN A 302 -6.23 14.28 -20.61
N PHE A 303 -7.43 14.56 -20.09
CA PHE A 303 -7.60 15.02 -18.71
C PHE A 303 -7.45 13.90 -17.69
N GLU A 304 -7.72 12.65 -18.06
CA GLU A 304 -7.50 11.49 -17.20
C GLU A 304 -6.02 11.37 -16.81
N HIS A 305 -5.10 11.63 -17.75
CA HIS A 305 -3.66 11.70 -17.49
C HIS A 305 -3.29 12.92 -16.61
N VAL A 306 -3.91 14.08 -16.83
CA VAL A 306 -3.72 15.27 -15.97
C VAL A 306 -4.15 14.99 -14.53
N GLU A 307 -5.34 14.44 -14.33
CA GLU A 307 -5.87 14.09 -13.01
C GLU A 307 -4.95 13.06 -12.32
N PHE A 308 -4.50 12.05 -13.06
CA PHE A 308 -3.54 11.06 -12.56
C PHE A 308 -2.22 11.70 -12.14
N LEU A 309 -1.62 12.56 -12.99
CA LEU A 309 -0.38 13.24 -12.67
C LEU A 309 -0.56 14.11 -11.43
N LEU A 310 -1.61 14.93 -11.35
CA LEU A 310 -1.83 15.84 -10.22
C LEU A 310 -2.05 15.09 -8.91
N ALA A 311 -2.78 13.96 -8.93
CA ALA A 311 -2.97 13.12 -7.75
C ALA A 311 -1.67 12.44 -7.27
N ASN A 312 -0.70 12.24 -8.17
CA ASN A 312 0.62 11.68 -7.82
C ASN A 312 1.67 12.76 -7.53
N ILE A 313 1.46 14.00 -8.00
CA ILE A 313 2.35 15.14 -7.75
C ILE A 313 1.98 15.82 -6.42
N ILE A 314 0.69 16.02 -6.14
CA ILE A 314 0.21 16.78 -4.97
C ILE A 314 -0.44 15.81 -3.98
N LYS A 315 0.13 15.65 -2.79
CA LYS A 315 -0.35 14.67 -1.81
C LYS A 315 -1.73 15.02 -1.24
N ASP A 316 -2.04 16.30 -1.11
CA ASP A 316 -3.38 16.75 -0.71
C ASP A 316 -4.36 16.64 -1.88
N LEU A 317 -5.23 15.63 -1.82
CA LEU A 317 -6.17 15.32 -2.90
C LEU A 317 -7.14 16.47 -3.19
N SER A 318 -7.52 17.24 -2.17
CA SER A 318 -8.42 18.38 -2.35
C SER A 318 -7.78 19.46 -3.22
N THR A 319 -6.48 19.71 -3.01
CA THR A 319 -5.66 20.64 -3.79
C THR A 319 -5.40 20.09 -5.20
N ALA A 320 -5.09 18.80 -5.34
CA ALA A 320 -4.93 18.15 -6.64
C ALA A 320 -6.20 18.29 -7.51
N VAL A 321 -7.37 18.00 -6.93
CA VAL A 321 -8.68 18.13 -7.60
C VAL A 321 -8.99 19.60 -7.93
N PHE A 322 -8.66 20.52 -7.03
CA PHE A 322 -8.82 21.95 -7.30
C PHE A 322 -8.00 22.39 -8.53
N VAL A 323 -6.72 22.01 -8.58
CA VAL A 323 -5.82 22.34 -9.69
C VAL A 323 -6.28 21.69 -10.99
N ALA A 324 -6.73 20.43 -10.94
CA ALA A 324 -7.26 19.73 -12.11
C ALA A 324 -8.49 20.45 -12.69
N LYS A 325 -9.46 20.82 -11.84
CA LYS A 325 -10.64 21.60 -12.24
C LYS A 325 -10.27 22.99 -12.75
N HIS A 326 -9.23 23.60 -12.20
CA HIS A 326 -8.74 24.88 -12.68
C HIS A 326 -8.20 24.76 -14.11
N ILE A 327 -7.35 23.77 -14.38
CA ILE A 327 -6.81 23.50 -15.73
C ILE A 327 -7.95 23.17 -16.69
N GLN A 328 -8.92 22.35 -16.28
CA GLN A 328 -10.07 22.00 -17.13
C GLN A 328 -10.89 23.21 -17.56
N ARG A 329 -10.97 24.25 -16.72
CA ARG A 329 -11.70 25.48 -17.03
C ARG A 329 -10.89 26.46 -17.88
N GLN A 330 -9.58 26.57 -17.62
CA GLN A 330 -8.74 27.60 -18.24
C GLN A 330 -8.02 27.11 -19.51
N ASP A 331 -7.73 25.81 -19.59
CA ASP A 331 -7.06 25.17 -20.71
C ASP A 331 -7.77 23.85 -21.10
N PRO A 332 -9.04 23.92 -21.56
CA PRO A 332 -9.86 22.75 -21.88
C PRO A 332 -9.31 21.89 -23.02
N ASN A 333 -8.33 22.38 -23.79
CA ASN A 333 -7.67 21.65 -24.87
C ASN A 333 -6.23 21.26 -24.55
N LEU A 334 -5.77 21.49 -23.30
CA LEU A 334 -4.40 21.19 -22.84
C LEU A 334 -3.29 21.84 -23.70
N SER A 335 -3.58 23.01 -24.27
CA SER A 335 -2.67 23.76 -25.12
C SER A 335 -1.50 24.41 -24.36
N GLU A 336 -1.71 24.82 -23.11
CA GLU A 336 -0.66 25.30 -22.22
C GLU A 336 -0.02 24.16 -21.40
N CYS A 337 -0.70 23.03 -21.32
CA CYS A 337 -0.28 21.82 -20.59
C CYS A 337 0.12 20.67 -21.51
N GLU A 338 0.54 20.93 -22.76
CA GLU A 338 0.78 19.93 -23.82
C GLU A 338 1.84 18.86 -23.48
N THR A 339 2.68 19.11 -22.48
CA THR A 339 3.69 18.17 -21.98
C THR A 339 3.71 18.14 -20.45
N VAL A 340 4.26 17.08 -19.86
CA VAL A 340 4.45 16.97 -18.41
C VAL A 340 5.23 18.16 -17.87
N PHE A 341 6.25 18.66 -18.59
CA PHE A 341 7.01 19.84 -18.17
C PHE A 341 6.20 21.14 -18.25
N ALA A 342 5.36 21.29 -19.27
CA ALA A 342 4.46 22.43 -19.40
C ALA A 342 3.39 22.41 -18.29
N LEU A 343 2.81 21.24 -18.02
CA LEU A 343 1.90 21.01 -16.91
C LEU A 343 2.54 21.37 -15.56
N MET A 344 3.74 20.86 -15.25
CA MET A 344 4.44 21.21 -14.01
C MET A 344 4.65 22.72 -13.87
N ARG A 345 5.04 23.40 -14.96
CA ARG A 345 5.19 24.86 -14.98
C ARG A 345 3.86 25.57 -14.75
N TYR A 346 2.78 25.08 -15.34
CA TYR A 346 1.43 25.62 -15.18
C TYR A 346 0.97 25.46 -13.73
N VAL A 347 1.07 24.26 -13.17
CA VAL A 347 0.72 23.95 -11.78
C VAL A 347 1.53 24.82 -10.82
N LYS A 348 2.83 25.00 -11.07
CA LYS A 348 3.69 25.90 -10.28
C LYS A 348 3.15 27.32 -10.27
N LYS A 349 2.73 27.86 -11.43
CA LYS A 349 2.12 29.20 -11.52
C LYS A 349 0.81 29.27 -10.71
N VAL A 350 -0.05 28.26 -10.84
CA VAL A 350 -1.32 28.20 -10.10
C VAL A 350 -1.08 28.22 -8.59
N ILE A 351 -0.16 27.39 -8.09
CA ILE A 351 0.18 27.34 -6.66
C ILE A 351 0.79 28.67 -6.19
N LEU A 352 1.74 29.24 -6.94
CA LEU A 352 2.39 30.51 -6.57
C LEU A 352 1.38 31.67 -6.52
N ALA A 353 0.36 31.67 -7.38
CA ALA A 353 -0.69 32.68 -7.35
C ALA A 353 -1.51 32.65 -6.04
N GLN A 354 -1.58 31.50 -5.36
CA GLN A 354 -2.25 31.37 -4.05
C GLN A 354 -1.36 31.82 -2.87
N LEU A 355 -0.06 32.04 -3.11
CA LEU A 355 0.92 32.44 -2.09
C LEU A 355 1.18 33.95 -2.07
N SER A 356 0.18 34.76 -2.47
CA SER A 356 0.31 36.21 -2.58
C SER A 356 0.50 36.90 -1.21
N ALA A 357 1.27 37.99 -1.17
CA ALA A 357 1.50 38.77 0.06
C ALA A 357 0.23 39.46 0.59
N GLU A 358 -0.83 39.53 -0.21
CA GLU A 358 -2.11 40.17 0.11
C GLU A 358 -3.13 39.18 0.72
N GLN A 359 -2.82 37.88 0.75
CA GLN A 359 -3.71 36.83 1.24
C GLN A 359 -3.09 36.09 2.43
N VAL A 360 -3.93 35.55 3.31
CA VAL A 360 -3.48 34.63 4.37
C VAL A 360 -3.01 33.33 3.72
N MET A 361 -1.75 32.99 3.93
CA MET A 361 -1.13 31.81 3.35
C MET A 361 -1.72 30.53 3.95
N GLU A 362 -2.40 29.73 3.13
CA GLU A 362 -2.90 28.43 3.57
C GLU A 362 -1.79 27.36 3.49
N PRO A 363 -1.59 26.53 4.53
CA PRO A 363 -0.54 25.50 4.56
C PRO A 363 -0.58 24.51 3.38
N ARG A 364 -1.77 24.22 2.82
CA ARG A 364 -1.93 23.32 1.69
C ARG A 364 -1.15 23.75 0.44
N TRP A 365 -1.01 25.06 0.21
CA TRP A 365 -0.30 25.59 -0.96
C TRP A 365 1.22 25.49 -0.80
N LEU A 366 1.74 25.65 0.43
CA LEU A 366 3.15 25.39 0.73
C LEU A 366 3.48 23.90 0.57
N SER A 367 2.62 23.01 1.05
CA SER A 367 2.78 21.56 0.88
C SER A 367 2.79 21.18 -0.59
N ALA A 368 1.83 21.69 -1.37
CA ALA A 368 1.74 21.42 -2.81
C ALA A 368 2.98 21.92 -3.58
N LEU A 369 3.56 23.06 -3.19
CA LEU A 369 4.81 23.55 -3.79
C LEU A 369 6.01 22.64 -3.47
N SER A 370 6.10 22.14 -2.23
CA SER A 370 7.13 21.18 -1.83
C SER A 370 6.98 19.86 -2.59
N ASP A 371 5.77 19.33 -2.66
CA ASP A 371 5.50 18.07 -3.36
C ASP A 371 5.84 18.18 -4.86
N LEU A 372 5.51 19.31 -5.51
CA LEU A 372 5.90 19.59 -6.89
C LEU A 372 7.42 19.67 -7.07
N ALA A 373 8.15 20.27 -6.14
CA ALA A 373 9.62 20.35 -6.18
C ALA A 373 10.27 18.97 -6.04
N ASP A 374 9.76 18.13 -5.13
CA ASP A 374 10.21 16.74 -4.94
C ASP A 374 9.94 15.89 -6.19
N TYR A 375 8.78 16.07 -6.82
CA TYR A 375 8.43 15.42 -8.07
C TYR A 375 9.38 15.85 -9.21
N GLU A 376 9.64 17.15 -9.38
CA GLU A 376 10.60 17.65 -10.38
C GLU A 376 12.00 17.07 -10.19
N LYS A 377 12.48 17.02 -8.94
CA LYS A 377 13.76 16.38 -8.61
C LYS A 377 13.78 14.91 -9.00
N THR A 378 12.69 14.19 -8.73
CA THR A 378 12.55 12.76 -9.07
C THR A 378 12.53 12.54 -10.58
N VAL A 379 11.84 13.39 -11.35
CA VAL A 379 11.82 13.34 -12.81
C VAL A 379 13.22 13.56 -13.38
N ILE A 380 13.95 14.57 -12.89
CA ILE A 380 15.32 14.85 -13.34
C ILE A 380 16.25 13.67 -13.04
N ASP A 381 16.20 13.10 -11.83
CA ASP A 381 17.01 11.92 -11.49
C ASP A 381 16.66 10.71 -12.38
N SER A 382 15.36 10.49 -12.64
CA SER A 382 14.88 9.38 -13.48
C SER A 382 15.37 9.51 -14.91
N ILE A 383 15.28 10.71 -15.50
CA ILE A 383 15.81 11.00 -16.85
C ILE A 383 17.33 10.80 -16.88
N GLY A 384 18.03 11.22 -15.82
CA GLY A 384 19.49 11.12 -15.71
C GLY A 384 20.01 9.72 -15.39
N ARG A 385 19.15 8.74 -15.05
CA ARG A 385 19.60 7.46 -14.51
C ARG A 385 20.47 6.68 -15.48
N TYR A 386 20.05 6.63 -16.75
CA TYR A 386 20.78 5.99 -17.86
C TYR A 386 21.46 6.99 -18.81
N ALA A 387 21.47 8.28 -18.46
CA ALA A 387 22.25 9.26 -19.21
C ALA A 387 23.74 9.00 -18.97
N VAL A 388 24.51 8.87 -20.05
CA VAL A 388 25.98 8.71 -19.98
C VAL A 388 26.67 10.01 -19.56
N ASN A 389 26.07 11.14 -19.89
CA ASN A 389 26.56 12.46 -19.54
C ASN A 389 26.55 12.61 -18.01
N ASN A 390 27.66 13.05 -17.43
CA ASN A 390 27.85 13.26 -15.99
C ASN A 390 28.03 11.98 -15.14
N LYS A 391 28.19 10.80 -15.73
CA LYS A 391 28.62 9.61 -15.00
C LYS A 391 30.14 9.64 -14.79
N PRO A 392 30.67 9.18 -13.64
CA PRO A 392 32.12 9.14 -13.44
C PRO A 392 32.83 8.24 -14.45
N ASP A 393 32.17 7.16 -14.85
CA ASP A 393 32.54 6.34 -16.00
C ASP A 393 31.32 6.16 -16.92
N PRO A 394 31.31 6.78 -18.11
CA PRO A 394 30.25 6.61 -19.10
C PRO A 394 30.06 5.16 -19.57
N LEU A 395 31.11 4.33 -19.49
CA LEU A 395 31.07 2.94 -19.94
C LEU A 395 30.38 2.01 -18.94
N ALA A 396 30.16 2.47 -17.71
CA ALA A 396 29.52 1.69 -16.66
C ALA A 396 27.98 1.66 -16.74
N VAL A 397 27.36 2.38 -17.70
CA VAL A 397 25.89 2.53 -17.78
C VAL A 397 25.23 1.35 -18.50
N PHE A 398 25.83 0.88 -19.59
CA PHE A 398 25.24 -0.15 -20.44
C PHE A 398 26.10 -1.42 -20.44
N TRP A 399 25.45 -2.57 -20.64
CA TRP A 399 26.16 -3.83 -20.73
C TRP A 399 27.12 -3.84 -21.95
N PRO A 400 28.37 -4.30 -21.78
CA PRO A 400 29.34 -4.34 -22.88
C PRO A 400 28.88 -5.30 -23.99
N ASN A 401 28.75 -4.78 -25.20
CA ASN A 401 28.32 -5.55 -26.37
C ASN A 401 29.36 -5.45 -27.50
N PRO A 402 30.12 -6.54 -27.80
CA PRO A 402 31.13 -6.53 -28.85
C PRO A 402 30.54 -6.29 -30.25
N SER A 403 29.25 -6.58 -30.43
CA SER A 403 28.53 -6.44 -31.70
C SER A 403 27.74 -5.13 -31.82
N HIS A 404 27.90 -4.19 -30.87
CA HIS A 404 27.19 -2.90 -30.93
C HIS A 404 27.71 -2.05 -32.09
N GLU A 405 26.82 -1.63 -33.00
CA GLU A 405 27.17 -0.96 -34.26
C GLU A 405 28.05 0.30 -34.07
N LYS A 406 27.78 1.09 -33.03
CA LYS A 406 28.46 2.39 -32.80
C LYS A 406 29.52 2.37 -31.70
N TYR A 407 29.46 1.41 -30.79
CA TYR A 407 30.23 1.40 -29.54
C TYR A 407 30.58 -0.03 -29.16
N PRO A 408 31.36 -0.75 -30.00
CA PRO A 408 31.72 -2.14 -29.71
C PRO A 408 32.57 -2.21 -28.45
N GLN A 409 32.14 -3.01 -27.47
CA GLN A 409 32.83 -3.15 -26.19
C GLN A 409 32.82 -4.60 -25.70
N SER A 410 33.95 -5.06 -25.19
CA SER A 410 34.09 -6.38 -24.58
C SER A 410 34.12 -6.27 -23.07
N LYS A 411 33.37 -7.12 -22.37
CA LYS A 411 33.45 -7.22 -20.91
C LYS A 411 34.83 -7.67 -20.43
N PHE A 412 35.64 -8.30 -21.30
CA PHE A 412 36.98 -8.77 -20.99
C PHE A 412 38.06 -7.69 -20.97
N ASP A 413 37.72 -6.49 -21.44
CA ASP A 413 38.60 -5.32 -21.47
C ASP A 413 38.20 -4.27 -20.42
N MET A 414 37.32 -4.64 -19.48
CA MET A 414 36.76 -3.75 -18.47
C MET A 414 37.19 -4.11 -17.05
N LEU A 415 37.23 -3.08 -16.19
CA LEU A 415 37.37 -3.24 -14.75
C LEU A 415 36.03 -2.93 -14.08
N PRO A 416 35.50 -3.80 -13.21
CA PRO A 416 34.16 -3.66 -12.63
C PRO A 416 34.11 -2.65 -11.45
N PHE A 417 34.67 -1.45 -11.64
CA PHE A 417 34.56 -0.36 -10.65
C PHE A 417 34.40 0.99 -11.34
N VAL A 418 33.85 1.97 -10.61
CA VAL A 418 33.64 3.33 -11.10
C VAL A 418 34.33 4.37 -10.21
N LYS A 419 34.18 4.22 -8.89
CA LYS A 419 34.77 5.14 -7.92
C LYS A 419 36.14 4.62 -7.47
N LYS A 420 37.11 5.53 -7.43
CA LYS A 420 38.41 5.31 -6.80
C LYS A 420 38.38 5.80 -5.36
N HIS A 421 39.14 5.14 -4.50
CA HIS A 421 39.24 5.39 -3.07
C HIS A 421 40.72 5.31 -2.64
N PRO A 422 41.57 6.29 -3.00
CA PRO A 422 43.02 6.25 -2.75
C PRO A 422 43.37 6.44 -1.27
N ILE A 423 43.11 5.41 -0.46
CA ILE A 423 43.22 5.41 1.01
C ILE A 423 44.61 5.02 1.53
N MET A 424 45.50 4.54 0.65
CA MET A 424 46.82 4.04 1.04
C MET A 424 47.93 4.31 0.03
N ASP A 425 49.17 4.13 0.45
CA ASP A 425 50.40 4.15 -0.36
C ASP A 425 51.26 2.92 0.00
N MET A 426 52.48 2.83 -0.54
CA MET A 426 53.38 1.70 -0.31
C MET A 426 53.80 1.54 1.16
N ASP A 427 53.86 2.65 1.90
CA ASP A 427 54.27 2.69 3.31
C ASP A 427 53.10 2.41 4.28
N THR A 428 51.85 2.47 3.81
CA THR A 428 50.68 2.16 4.64
C THR A 428 50.75 0.73 5.18
N PRO A 429 50.72 0.52 6.51
CA PRO A 429 50.67 -0.81 7.10
C PRO A 429 49.41 -1.56 6.65
N ILE A 430 49.59 -2.63 5.88
CA ILE A 430 48.50 -3.41 5.30
C ILE A 430 48.51 -4.86 5.80
N GLY A 431 47.33 -5.42 6.04
CA GLY A 431 47.17 -6.84 6.34
C GLY A 431 46.05 -7.49 5.53
N SER A 432 45.96 -8.81 5.58
CA SER A 432 44.86 -9.53 4.92
C SER A 432 44.51 -10.85 5.60
N ALA A 433 43.23 -11.23 5.58
CA ALA A 433 42.77 -12.54 6.02
C ALA A 433 41.61 -13.04 5.14
N GLY A 434 41.48 -14.36 5.02
CA GLY A 434 40.34 -14.96 4.34
C GLY A 434 40.64 -16.31 3.71
N SER A 435 39.97 -16.58 2.58
CA SER A 435 40.11 -17.81 1.80
C SER A 435 41.52 -17.98 1.19
N CYS A 436 41.77 -19.07 0.47
CA CYS A 436 43.02 -19.27 -0.29
C CYS A 436 43.35 -18.08 -1.21
N PHE A 437 42.34 -17.37 -1.70
CA PHE A 437 42.54 -16.19 -2.53
C PHE A 437 43.19 -15.02 -1.77
N ALA A 438 42.92 -14.89 -0.47
CA ALA A 438 43.57 -13.88 0.37
C ALA A 438 45.08 -14.13 0.53
N PHE A 439 45.53 -15.39 0.44
CA PHE A 439 46.95 -15.71 0.46
C PHE A 439 47.66 -15.21 -0.80
N GLU A 440 47.06 -15.36 -1.99
CA GLU A 440 47.64 -14.82 -3.23
C GLU A 440 47.78 -13.29 -3.17
N ILE A 441 46.81 -12.61 -2.57
CA ILE A 441 46.88 -11.16 -2.31
C ILE A 441 48.02 -10.83 -1.32
N ALA A 442 48.12 -11.56 -0.20
CA ALA A 442 49.17 -11.36 0.80
C ALA A 442 50.57 -11.56 0.21
N LYS A 443 50.73 -12.63 -0.59
CA LYS A 443 51.96 -12.96 -1.30
C LYS A 443 52.35 -11.83 -2.25
N TYR A 444 51.40 -11.34 -3.04
CA TYR A 444 51.65 -10.23 -3.96
C TYR A 444 52.09 -8.96 -3.24
N PHE A 445 51.39 -8.56 -2.16
CA PHE A 445 51.78 -7.37 -1.39
C PHE A 445 53.22 -7.44 -0.87
N GLN A 446 53.63 -8.60 -0.36
CA GLN A 446 55.01 -8.82 0.10
C GLN A 446 56.02 -8.81 -1.05
N GLN A 447 55.69 -9.40 -2.21
CA GLN A 447 56.59 -9.45 -3.37
C GLN A 447 56.82 -8.07 -4.00
N GLU A 448 55.80 -7.21 -3.98
CA GLU A 448 55.87 -5.86 -4.54
C GLU A 448 56.37 -4.81 -3.56
N GLY A 449 56.71 -5.20 -2.33
CA GLY A 449 57.30 -4.31 -1.33
C GLY A 449 56.30 -3.38 -0.62
N TYR A 450 55.01 -3.72 -0.60
CA TYR A 450 54.07 -3.04 0.31
C TYR A 450 54.48 -3.28 1.76
N ASN A 451 54.17 -2.34 2.66
CA ASN A 451 54.34 -2.50 4.10
C ASN A 451 53.33 -3.51 4.69
N TYR A 452 53.45 -4.78 4.29
CA TYR A 452 52.62 -5.86 4.76
C TYR A 452 53.00 -6.20 6.21
N VAL A 453 52.05 -6.06 7.12
CA VAL A 453 52.25 -6.28 8.55
C VAL A 453 52.44 -7.77 8.80
N ILE A 454 53.58 -8.14 9.38
CA ILE A 454 53.88 -9.49 9.86
C ILE A 454 54.18 -9.39 11.35
N THR A 455 53.43 -10.14 12.16
CA THR A 455 53.56 -10.21 13.61
C THR A 455 53.85 -11.62 14.10
N GLU A 456 53.63 -12.64 13.27
CA GLU A 456 53.94 -14.03 13.59
C GLU A 456 54.57 -14.73 12.39
N ARG A 457 55.61 -15.52 12.67
CA ARG A 457 56.27 -16.40 11.69
C ARG A 457 56.63 -17.72 12.37
N ASN A 458 56.60 -18.82 11.64
CA ASN A 458 56.97 -20.14 12.17
C ASN A 458 58.43 -20.51 11.82
N ASP A 459 59.37 -19.62 12.14
CA ASP A 459 60.80 -19.78 11.79
C ASP A 459 61.58 -20.66 12.77
N ASN A 460 60.99 -21.04 13.91
CA ASN A 460 61.61 -21.97 14.85
C ASN A 460 61.21 -23.42 14.49
N PRO A 461 62.10 -24.23 13.89
CA PRO A 461 61.77 -25.62 13.53
C PRO A 461 61.50 -26.52 14.75
N TYR A 462 61.85 -26.06 15.96
CA TYR A 462 61.66 -26.79 17.22
C TYR A 462 60.40 -26.37 17.98
N SER A 463 59.56 -25.48 17.42
CA SER A 463 58.31 -25.02 18.08
C SER A 463 57.28 -26.14 18.26
N GLY A 464 57.37 -27.19 17.45
CA GLY A 464 56.33 -28.22 17.36
C GLY A 464 55.07 -27.74 16.62
N VAL A 465 55.10 -26.55 16.03
CA VAL A 465 54.05 -25.98 15.18
C VAL A 465 54.46 -26.16 13.72
N GLN A 466 53.52 -26.55 12.87
CA GLN A 466 53.70 -26.64 11.42
C GLN A 466 52.60 -25.87 10.73
N VAL A 467 52.99 -25.02 9.77
CA VAL A 467 52.08 -24.19 8.98
C VAL A 467 52.16 -24.68 7.54
N ASP A 468 51.03 -25.09 6.98
CA ASP A 468 51.00 -25.67 5.64
C ASP A 468 51.50 -24.68 4.58
N GLY A 469 52.39 -25.17 3.71
CA GLY A 469 53.01 -24.39 2.65
C GLY A 469 53.98 -23.28 3.13
N TYR A 470 54.48 -23.33 4.36
CA TYR A 470 55.52 -22.44 4.89
C TYR A 470 56.66 -23.26 5.49
N GLN A 471 57.90 -22.94 5.13
CA GLN A 471 59.11 -23.51 5.72
C GLN A 471 59.87 -22.45 6.53
N PRO A 472 60.56 -22.84 7.62
CA PRO A 472 61.41 -21.93 8.38
C PRO A 472 62.41 -21.20 7.48
N GLY A 473 62.38 -19.86 7.50
CA GLY A 473 63.22 -19.00 6.67
C GLY A 473 62.61 -18.56 5.33
N ASP A 474 61.39 -18.99 4.99
CA ASP A 474 60.70 -18.54 3.77
C ASP A 474 60.54 -17.01 3.74
N THR A 475 60.85 -16.38 2.62
CA THR A 475 60.79 -14.90 2.53
C THR A 475 59.37 -14.35 2.68
N ILE A 476 58.35 -15.14 2.33
CA ILE A 476 56.95 -14.72 2.29
C ILE A 476 56.19 -15.40 3.43
N ALA A 477 55.61 -14.61 4.34
CA ALA A 477 54.67 -15.11 5.32
C ALA A 477 53.31 -15.39 4.68
N LYS A 478 52.54 -16.33 5.22
CA LYS A 478 51.18 -16.64 4.72
C LYS A 478 50.21 -15.47 4.91
N PHE A 479 50.22 -14.91 6.12
CA PHE A 479 49.35 -13.83 6.55
C PHE A 479 50.06 -12.99 7.61
N CYS A 480 49.37 -12.01 8.22
CA CYS A 480 49.95 -11.20 9.30
C CYS A 480 50.35 -12.04 10.52
N ALA A 481 49.53 -13.05 10.84
CA ALA A 481 49.77 -14.03 11.88
C ALA A 481 49.31 -15.42 11.42
N ASN A 482 49.70 -16.50 12.10
CA ASN A 482 49.38 -17.87 11.71
C ASN A 482 47.96 -18.27 12.18
N TYR A 483 46.95 -17.45 11.89
CA TYR A 483 45.53 -17.76 12.17
C TYR A 483 44.91 -18.71 11.14
N GLY A 484 45.64 -19.02 10.07
CA GLY A 484 45.18 -19.96 9.06
C GLY A 484 44.18 -19.36 8.07
N ILE A 485 43.49 -20.22 7.33
CA ILE A 485 42.48 -19.80 6.35
C ILE A 485 41.15 -19.56 7.07
N LEU A 486 40.53 -18.40 6.80
CA LEU A 486 39.21 -18.04 7.34
C LEU A 486 38.18 -18.08 6.22
N PHE A 487 37.27 -19.06 6.27
CA PHE A 487 36.31 -19.26 5.19
C PHE A 487 34.97 -18.55 5.40
N ASN A 488 34.49 -18.48 6.64
CA ASN A 488 33.17 -17.97 6.99
C ASN A 488 33.27 -16.74 7.89
N THR A 489 32.24 -15.88 7.87
CA THR A 489 32.22 -14.62 8.64
C THR A 489 32.32 -14.80 10.16
N PRO A 490 31.72 -15.83 10.81
CA PRO A 490 31.97 -16.10 12.22
C PRO A 490 33.45 -16.28 12.56
N SER A 491 34.25 -16.95 11.72
CA SER A 491 35.68 -17.12 11.99
C SER A 491 36.44 -15.80 12.10
N PHE A 492 36.09 -14.78 11.32
CA PHE A 492 36.67 -13.44 11.47
C PHE A 492 36.27 -12.80 12.79
N CYS A 493 34.97 -12.79 13.11
CA CYS A 493 34.44 -12.27 14.37
C CYS A 493 35.15 -12.90 15.57
N GLN A 494 35.20 -14.24 15.60
CA GLN A 494 35.86 -15.00 16.66
C GLN A 494 37.36 -14.72 16.76
N LEU A 495 38.04 -14.45 15.63
CA LEU A 495 39.45 -14.10 15.65
C LEU A 495 39.69 -12.76 16.38
N ALA A 496 38.87 -11.75 16.11
CA ALA A 496 38.92 -10.49 16.84
C ALA A 496 38.49 -10.66 18.31
N GLU A 497 37.44 -11.44 18.57
CA GLU A 497 37.00 -11.71 19.95
C GLU A 497 38.09 -12.37 20.79
N LYS A 498 38.83 -13.33 20.22
CA LYS A 498 40.00 -13.95 20.87
C LYS A 498 41.11 -12.94 21.11
N ALA A 499 41.51 -12.20 20.07
CA ALA A 499 42.62 -11.24 20.12
C ALA A 499 42.43 -10.15 21.20
N PHE A 500 41.18 -9.72 21.42
CA PHE A 500 40.85 -8.67 22.37
C PHE A 500 40.17 -9.19 23.65
N GLY A 501 40.13 -10.50 23.88
CA GLY A 501 39.58 -11.11 25.09
C GLY A 501 38.09 -10.85 25.32
N GLN A 502 37.32 -10.60 24.25
CA GLN A 502 35.87 -10.31 24.31
C GLN A 502 35.04 -11.58 24.54
N ARG A 503 35.60 -12.75 24.21
CA ARG A 503 34.98 -14.06 24.42
C ARG A 503 36.04 -15.10 24.76
N SER A 504 35.73 -15.97 25.72
CA SER A 504 36.57 -17.13 26.03
C SER A 504 36.21 -18.31 25.12
N PHE A 505 37.23 -19.04 24.68
CA PHE A 505 37.09 -20.19 23.77
C PHE A 505 37.68 -21.44 24.40
N ASN A 506 37.02 -22.58 24.16
CA ASN A 506 37.56 -23.87 24.54
C ASN A 506 38.81 -24.19 23.71
N LYS A 507 39.88 -24.61 24.37
CA LYS A 507 41.14 -25.05 23.76
C LYS A 507 40.98 -26.49 23.24
N LEU A 508 40.28 -26.65 22.13
CA LEU A 508 39.96 -27.94 21.52
C LEU A 508 41.10 -28.41 20.61
N LEU A 509 41.55 -29.66 20.79
CA LEU A 509 42.57 -30.30 19.95
C LEU A 509 42.07 -31.64 19.42
N PHE A 510 42.03 -31.76 18.10
CA PHE A 510 41.63 -32.97 17.42
C PHE A 510 42.84 -33.69 16.85
N GLN A 511 43.00 -34.96 17.18
CA GLN A 511 44.09 -35.79 16.67
C GLN A 511 43.87 -36.13 15.19
N SER A 512 44.93 -36.10 14.39
CA SER A 512 44.96 -36.59 13.02
C SER A 512 45.48 -38.04 12.95
N PRO A 513 45.19 -38.78 11.87
CA PRO A 513 45.78 -40.12 11.64
C PRO A 513 47.32 -40.12 11.58
N THR A 514 47.93 -38.96 11.31
CA THR A 514 49.38 -38.78 11.28
C THR A 514 49.99 -38.51 12.66
N GLY A 515 49.20 -38.47 13.73
CA GLY A 515 49.66 -38.23 15.10
C GLY A 515 49.78 -36.76 15.50
N HIS A 516 49.47 -35.83 14.59
CA HIS A 516 49.43 -34.39 14.89
C HIS A 516 48.08 -33.98 15.49
N TYR A 517 48.00 -32.75 15.98
CA TYR A 517 46.80 -32.14 16.56
C TYR A 517 46.37 -30.90 15.78
N LEU A 518 45.06 -30.68 15.74
CA LEU A 518 44.40 -29.62 14.97
C LEU A 518 43.55 -28.75 15.90
N ASP A 519 43.70 -27.44 15.78
CA ASP A 519 42.79 -26.45 16.36
C ASP A 519 41.64 -26.19 15.36
N PRO A 520 40.36 -26.35 15.74
CA PRO A 520 39.22 -26.14 14.84
C PRO A 520 39.10 -24.71 14.31
N TYR A 521 39.80 -23.75 14.91
CA TYR A 521 39.77 -22.34 14.56
C TYR A 521 40.99 -21.88 13.73
N ARG A 522 42.04 -22.71 13.59
CA ARG A 522 43.28 -22.37 12.84
C ARG A 522 43.57 -23.37 11.74
N GLU A 523 42.84 -23.24 10.64
CA GLU A 523 43.03 -24.13 9.47
C GLU A 523 44.46 -24.03 8.92
N ASN A 524 45.02 -25.14 8.44
CA ASN A 524 46.39 -25.22 7.92
C ASN A 524 47.51 -24.97 8.96
N VAL A 525 47.18 -24.98 10.26
CA VAL A 525 48.16 -24.99 11.35
C VAL A 525 47.98 -26.28 12.14
N VAL A 526 49.05 -27.06 12.29
CA VAL A 526 49.04 -28.34 13.00
C VAL A 526 50.12 -28.38 14.06
N PHE A 527 49.88 -29.14 15.13
CA PHE A 527 50.75 -29.21 16.31
C PHE A 527 51.24 -30.64 16.52
N ASN A 528 52.52 -30.81 16.85
CA ASN A 528 53.10 -32.12 17.10
C ASN A 528 52.70 -32.70 18.46
N SER A 529 52.29 -31.84 19.41
CA SER A 529 51.77 -32.25 20.72
C SER A 529 50.82 -31.20 21.31
N PRO A 530 50.00 -31.56 22.31
CA PRO A 530 49.18 -30.58 23.04
C PRO A 530 50.00 -29.51 23.76
N GLU A 531 51.20 -29.85 24.25
CA GLU A 531 52.11 -28.91 24.91
C GLU A 531 52.62 -27.84 23.93
N ALA A 532 52.92 -28.23 22.68
CA ALA A 532 53.31 -27.29 21.63
C ALA A 532 52.18 -26.27 21.35
N TYR A 533 50.94 -26.74 21.29
CA TYR A 533 49.78 -25.86 21.16
C TYR A 533 49.64 -24.88 22.33
N LEU A 534 49.76 -25.36 23.56
CA LEU A 534 49.62 -24.53 24.75
C LEU A 534 50.74 -23.49 24.88
N ALA A 535 51.96 -23.86 24.49
CA ALA A 535 53.10 -22.95 24.46
C ALA A 535 52.95 -21.85 23.39
N ASP A 536 52.34 -22.18 22.25
CA ASP A 536 52.09 -21.26 21.14
C ASP A 536 50.88 -20.33 21.40
N TYR A 537 49.84 -20.82 22.08
CA TYR A 537 48.52 -20.18 22.14
C TYR A 537 48.54 -18.69 22.50
N GLU A 538 49.14 -18.32 23.64
CA GLU A 538 49.13 -16.92 24.11
C GLU A 538 49.98 -16.03 23.20
N GLN A 539 51.07 -16.55 22.63
CA GLN A 539 51.92 -15.82 21.69
C GLN A 539 51.18 -15.56 20.38
N HIS A 540 50.46 -16.56 19.87
CA HIS A 540 49.63 -16.43 18.69
C HIS A 540 48.52 -15.39 18.90
N ILE A 541 47.79 -15.45 20.02
CA ILE A 541 46.72 -14.48 20.31
C ILE A 541 47.26 -13.05 20.41
N ASP A 542 48.40 -12.83 21.06
CA ASP A 542 49.04 -11.50 21.07
C ASP A 542 49.48 -11.08 19.66
N ALA A 543 50.07 -11.98 18.87
CA ALA A 543 50.48 -11.65 17.50
C ALA A 543 49.30 -11.24 16.62
N VAL A 544 48.14 -11.92 16.73
CA VAL A 544 46.90 -11.52 16.05
C VAL A 544 46.46 -10.13 16.50
N LYS A 545 46.45 -9.86 17.81
CA LYS A 545 46.12 -8.55 18.36
C LYS A 545 47.05 -7.46 17.82
N GLN A 546 48.36 -7.70 17.82
CA GLN A 546 49.35 -6.76 17.28
C GLN A 546 49.14 -6.52 15.78
N ALA A 547 48.72 -7.51 15.00
CA ALA A 547 48.41 -7.33 13.59
C ALA A 547 47.25 -6.33 13.42
N PHE A 548 46.15 -6.52 14.15
CA PHE A 548 45.00 -5.61 14.09
C PHE A 548 45.30 -4.20 14.60
N LEU A 549 46.18 -4.05 15.59
CA LEU A 549 46.60 -2.74 16.10
C LEU A 549 47.55 -2.00 15.16
N ARG A 550 48.37 -2.71 14.37
CA ARG A 550 49.36 -2.11 13.47
C ARG A 550 48.82 -1.82 12.09
N CYS A 551 47.92 -2.64 11.57
CA CYS A 551 47.32 -2.44 10.25
C CYS A 551 46.50 -1.15 10.22
N LYS A 552 46.70 -0.33 9.19
CA LYS A 552 45.80 0.79 8.85
C LYS A 552 44.78 0.40 7.80
N VAL A 553 45.16 -0.49 6.89
CA VAL A 553 44.26 -1.09 5.91
C VAL A 553 44.29 -2.60 6.08
N PHE A 554 43.13 -3.24 6.08
CA PHE A 554 43.03 -4.69 6.18
C PHE A 554 42.08 -5.24 5.14
N VAL A 555 42.50 -6.28 4.43
CA VAL A 555 41.69 -6.93 3.39
C VAL A 555 41.05 -8.19 3.95
N VAL A 556 39.72 -8.25 3.95
CA VAL A 556 38.94 -9.44 4.30
C VAL A 556 38.34 -10.04 3.03
N THR A 557 38.69 -11.29 2.75
CA THR A 557 38.12 -12.04 1.61
C THR A 557 37.12 -13.09 2.09
N LEU A 558 35.83 -12.84 1.85
CA LEU A 558 34.72 -13.72 2.22
C LEU A 558 34.67 -14.96 1.32
N GLY A 559 34.73 -16.14 1.92
CA GLY A 559 34.87 -17.41 1.20
C GLY A 559 33.56 -18.19 1.01
N LEU A 560 32.90 -18.51 2.11
CA LEU A 560 31.77 -19.43 2.19
C LEU A 560 30.68 -18.87 3.12
N ASN A 561 29.41 -19.05 2.74
CA ASN A 561 28.28 -18.79 3.64
C ASN A 561 27.79 -20.06 4.37
N GLU A 562 28.39 -21.22 4.11
CA GLU A 562 28.15 -22.46 4.85
C GLU A 562 29.23 -22.63 5.94
N CYS A 563 28.82 -23.11 7.11
CA CYS A 563 29.73 -23.27 8.23
C CYS A 563 29.32 -24.45 9.14
N TRP A 564 30.21 -24.80 10.07
CA TRP A 564 30.03 -25.88 11.02
C TRP A 564 30.10 -25.32 12.43
N GLN A 565 28.95 -25.29 13.10
CA GLN A 565 28.78 -24.68 14.42
C GLN A 565 28.91 -25.74 15.51
N LEU A 566 29.76 -25.47 16.50
CA LEU A 566 29.91 -26.21 17.75
C LEU A 566 28.73 -25.94 18.69
N GLN A 567 28.54 -26.81 19.69
CA GLN A 567 27.42 -26.69 20.64
C GLN A 567 27.43 -25.39 21.46
N ASP A 568 28.60 -24.81 21.72
CA ASP A 568 28.76 -23.52 22.41
C ASP A 568 28.51 -22.29 21.52
N GLY A 569 28.05 -22.53 20.28
CA GLY A 569 27.75 -21.50 19.30
C GLY A 569 28.96 -20.99 18.52
N THR A 570 30.18 -21.39 18.87
CA THR A 570 31.37 -21.09 18.06
C THR A 570 31.37 -21.88 16.76
N VAL A 571 32.15 -21.45 15.78
CA VAL A 571 32.15 -21.98 14.42
C VAL A 571 33.58 -22.37 14.03
N MET A 572 33.72 -23.52 13.39
CA MET A 572 34.98 -24.00 12.85
C MET A 572 35.41 -23.20 11.63
N SER A 573 36.71 -23.01 11.45
CA SER A 573 37.25 -22.33 10.27
C SER A 573 37.06 -23.14 8.99
N ARG A 574 37.01 -24.48 9.08
CA ARG A 574 36.79 -25.38 7.93
C ARG A 574 35.83 -26.53 8.26
N ASN A 575 35.54 -27.36 7.25
CA ASN A 575 34.74 -28.58 7.38
C ASN A 575 35.33 -29.56 8.42
N PRO A 576 34.48 -30.24 9.21
CA PRO A 576 34.89 -31.22 10.19
C PRO A 576 35.55 -32.45 9.53
N ARG A 577 36.36 -33.14 10.33
CA ARG A 577 36.89 -34.49 10.05
C ARG A 577 36.06 -35.53 10.80
N GLU A 578 36.35 -36.81 10.56
CA GLU A 578 35.61 -37.95 11.13
C GLU A 578 35.39 -37.84 12.65
N ASN A 579 36.45 -37.50 13.40
CA ASN A 579 36.40 -37.35 14.85
C ASN A 579 35.80 -36.02 15.35
N MET A 580 35.30 -35.16 14.46
CA MET A 580 34.72 -33.86 14.81
C MET A 580 33.20 -33.84 14.61
N TYR A 581 32.64 -34.74 13.79
CA TYR A 581 31.22 -34.70 13.40
C TYR A 581 30.25 -34.71 14.59
N HIS A 582 30.58 -35.43 15.66
CA HIS A 582 29.71 -35.52 16.84
C HIS A 582 29.59 -34.22 17.65
N MET A 583 30.40 -33.20 17.33
CA MET A 583 30.44 -31.92 18.05
C MET A 583 29.77 -30.77 17.28
N VAL A 584 29.49 -30.96 16.00
CA VAL A 584 29.10 -29.88 15.10
C VAL A 584 27.77 -30.10 14.41
N LYS A 585 27.13 -29.00 14.04
CA LYS A 585 25.99 -28.96 13.12
C LYS A 585 26.32 -28.07 11.93
N HIS A 586 25.92 -28.50 10.75
CA HIS A 586 26.00 -27.69 9.54
C HIS A 586 25.01 -26.53 9.63
N ARG A 587 25.40 -25.36 9.14
CA ARG A 587 24.54 -24.18 9.00
C ARG A 587 24.84 -23.44 7.70
N THR A 588 23.79 -22.87 7.13
CA THR A 588 23.90 -21.85 6.08
C THR A 588 23.57 -20.50 6.71
N LEU A 589 24.49 -19.54 6.60
CA LEU A 589 24.37 -18.21 7.19
C LEU A 589 23.51 -17.30 6.31
N THR A 590 22.65 -16.49 6.94
CA THR A 590 21.87 -15.44 6.25
C THR A 590 22.73 -14.21 5.94
N VAL A 591 22.20 -13.28 5.15
CA VAL A 591 22.87 -11.99 4.88
C VAL A 591 23.15 -11.26 6.19
N GLU A 592 22.15 -11.16 7.06
CA GLU A 592 22.19 -10.43 8.33
C GLU A 592 23.20 -11.05 9.30
N GLU A 593 23.30 -12.39 9.35
CA GLU A 593 24.33 -13.06 10.15
C GLU A 593 25.73 -12.74 9.63
N ASN A 594 25.92 -12.72 8.31
CA ASN A 594 27.22 -12.36 7.72
C ASN A 594 27.58 -10.89 8.01
N VAL A 595 26.63 -9.97 7.87
CA VAL A 595 26.78 -8.55 8.20
C VAL A 595 27.13 -8.39 9.68
N ALA A 596 26.36 -9.00 10.59
CA ALA A 596 26.59 -8.88 12.02
C ALA A 596 27.97 -9.39 12.45
N ASN A 597 28.44 -10.50 11.87
CA ASN A 597 29.76 -11.04 12.19
C ASN A 597 30.90 -10.11 11.75
N ILE A 598 30.84 -9.58 10.52
CA ILE A 598 31.90 -8.69 10.02
C ILE A 598 31.81 -7.30 10.67
N GLN A 599 30.61 -6.78 10.95
CA GLN A 599 30.45 -5.55 11.71
C GLN A 599 31.04 -5.71 13.11
N ARG A 600 30.75 -6.82 13.81
CA ARG A 600 31.32 -7.07 15.14
C ARG A 600 32.85 -7.20 15.10
N PHE A 601 33.39 -7.91 14.11
CA PHE A 601 34.84 -7.98 13.85
C PHE A 601 35.44 -6.58 13.73
N TYR A 602 34.84 -5.74 12.88
CA TYR A 602 35.29 -4.38 12.63
C TYR A 602 35.20 -3.51 13.89
N ASP A 603 34.06 -3.51 14.58
CA ASP A 603 33.82 -2.68 15.77
C ASP A 603 34.81 -2.99 16.90
N ILE A 604 35.11 -4.27 17.13
CA ILE A 604 36.11 -4.69 18.13
C ILE A 604 37.47 -4.06 17.81
N ILE A 605 37.91 -4.13 16.56
CA ILE A 605 39.22 -3.60 16.15
C ILE A 605 39.21 -2.06 16.19
N LYS A 606 38.17 -1.43 15.64
CA LYS A 606 38.03 0.02 15.53
C LYS A 606 38.02 0.70 16.90
N ALA A 607 37.48 0.04 17.93
CA ALA A 607 37.53 0.51 19.32
C ALA A 607 38.96 0.67 19.86
N HIS A 608 39.92 -0.10 19.33
CA HIS A 608 41.32 -0.06 19.74
C HIS A 608 42.25 0.58 18.70
N ASN A 609 41.82 0.64 17.43
CA ASN A 609 42.55 1.23 16.32
C ASN A 609 41.58 2.08 15.47
N PRO A 610 41.35 3.36 15.84
CA PRO A 610 40.42 4.25 15.13
C PRO A 610 40.79 4.52 13.67
N ASP A 611 42.05 4.33 13.28
CA ASP A 611 42.51 4.55 11.89
C ASP A 611 42.25 3.34 10.97
N PHE A 612 41.81 2.21 11.53
CA PHE A 612 41.62 0.94 10.82
C PHE A 612 40.56 1.04 9.72
N LYS A 613 40.94 0.75 8.48
CA LYS A 613 40.06 0.67 7.31
C LYS A 613 39.96 -0.77 6.83
N LEU A 614 38.77 -1.14 6.36
CA LEU A 614 38.48 -2.51 5.93
C LEU A 614 38.14 -2.55 4.45
N ILE A 615 38.87 -3.34 3.69
CA ILE A 615 38.54 -3.67 2.30
C ILE A 615 37.91 -5.06 2.30
N ILE A 616 36.66 -5.15 1.87
CA ILE A 616 35.91 -6.40 1.78
C ILE A 616 35.95 -6.89 0.33
N SER A 617 36.22 -8.18 0.16
CA SER A 617 36.25 -8.86 -1.14
C SER A 617 35.45 -10.15 -1.05
N VAL A 618 34.79 -10.57 -2.12
CA VAL A 618 34.22 -11.93 -2.22
C VAL A 618 35.19 -12.82 -3.00
N SER A 619 35.47 -14.01 -2.47
CA SER A 619 36.38 -14.97 -3.11
C SER A 619 35.73 -15.57 -4.35
N PRO A 620 36.39 -15.57 -5.53
CA PRO A 620 35.87 -16.23 -6.72
C PRO A 620 35.94 -17.75 -6.66
N ILE A 621 36.84 -18.30 -5.85
CA ILE A 621 37.07 -19.74 -5.72
C ILE A 621 35.74 -20.47 -5.36
N PRO A 622 35.29 -21.43 -6.19
CA PRO A 622 34.08 -22.20 -5.94
C PRO A 622 34.18 -23.18 -4.76
N PHE A 623 33.03 -23.55 -4.21
CA PHE A 623 32.91 -24.61 -3.21
C PHE A 623 33.63 -25.90 -3.64
N LEU A 624 34.28 -26.53 -2.65
CA LEU A 624 34.77 -27.91 -2.81
C LEU A 624 33.65 -28.92 -2.57
N ALA A 625 32.78 -28.62 -1.61
CA ALA A 625 31.62 -29.42 -1.23
C ALA A 625 30.52 -28.50 -0.66
N THR A 626 29.28 -28.97 -0.66
CA THR A 626 28.14 -28.30 0.00
C THR A 626 27.44 -29.29 0.93
N GLY A 627 26.98 -28.81 2.08
CA GLY A 627 26.09 -29.57 2.97
C GLY A 627 24.63 -29.57 2.51
N ARG A 628 24.31 -28.89 1.41
CA ARG A 628 22.95 -28.74 0.86
C ARG A 628 22.66 -29.64 -0.33
N ALA A 629 23.46 -30.70 -0.51
CA ALA A 629 23.37 -31.57 -1.67
C ALA A 629 22.02 -32.32 -1.78
N ASP A 630 21.30 -32.48 -0.67
CA ASP A 630 19.95 -33.07 -0.66
C ASP A 630 18.89 -32.14 -1.28
N GLU A 631 19.16 -30.82 -1.34
CA GLU A 631 18.23 -29.81 -1.84
C GLU A 631 18.62 -29.28 -3.22
N GLN A 632 19.93 -29.17 -3.49
CA GLN A 632 20.42 -28.47 -4.67
C GLN A 632 21.82 -28.92 -5.10
N HIS A 633 22.09 -28.80 -6.40
CA HIS A 633 23.41 -29.03 -6.97
C HIS A 633 24.44 -28.04 -6.41
N ILE A 634 25.71 -28.46 -6.27
CA ILE A 634 26.80 -27.65 -5.70
C ILE A 634 27.00 -26.31 -6.44
N ILE A 635 26.78 -26.26 -7.75
CA ILE A 635 26.87 -25.02 -8.54
C ILE A 635 25.81 -24.01 -8.05
N SER A 636 24.57 -24.44 -7.83
CA SER A 636 23.50 -23.58 -7.30
C SER A 636 23.78 -23.15 -5.86
N ALA A 637 24.30 -24.06 -5.03
CA ALA A 637 24.70 -23.74 -3.65
C ALA A 637 25.84 -22.71 -3.62
N ASN A 638 26.84 -22.85 -4.49
CA ASN A 638 27.92 -21.89 -4.63
C ASN A 638 27.41 -20.53 -5.12
N CYS A 639 26.52 -20.50 -6.11
CA CYS A 639 25.88 -19.27 -6.60
C CYS A 639 25.17 -18.54 -5.45
N HIS A 640 24.30 -19.26 -4.71
CA HIS A 640 23.63 -18.72 -3.53
C HIS A 640 24.63 -18.15 -2.50
N SER A 641 25.70 -18.90 -2.20
CA SER A 641 26.73 -18.48 -1.25
C SER A 641 27.39 -17.15 -1.65
N LYS A 642 27.83 -17.03 -2.91
CA LYS A 642 28.48 -15.80 -3.39
C LYS A 642 27.49 -14.63 -3.45
N SER A 643 26.24 -14.87 -3.84
CA SER A 643 25.19 -13.84 -3.81
C SER A 643 24.91 -13.32 -2.40
N VAL A 644 24.77 -14.21 -1.41
CA VAL A 644 24.56 -13.82 0.00
C VAL A 644 25.74 -13.00 0.52
N LEU A 645 26.97 -13.46 0.30
CA LEU A 645 28.17 -12.73 0.73
C LEU A 645 28.33 -11.38 0.02
N ARG A 646 27.96 -11.30 -1.26
CA ARG A 646 28.03 -10.05 -2.03
C ARG A 646 27.03 -9.01 -1.53
N VAL A 647 25.81 -9.43 -1.20
CA VAL A 647 24.80 -8.54 -0.58
C VAL A 647 25.27 -8.10 0.82
N ALA A 648 25.83 -9.01 1.62
CA ALA A 648 26.37 -8.65 2.94
C ALA A 648 27.51 -7.61 2.83
N ALA A 649 28.43 -7.79 1.88
CA ALA A 649 29.50 -6.82 1.61
C ALA A 649 28.94 -5.44 1.21
N ASP A 650 27.87 -5.42 0.40
CA ASP A 650 27.21 -4.17 -0.02
C ASP A 650 26.63 -3.40 1.17
N GLN A 651 25.88 -4.09 2.04
CA GLN A 651 25.26 -3.50 3.23
C GLN A 651 26.31 -2.95 4.20
N LEU A 652 27.43 -3.67 4.38
CA LEU A 652 28.54 -3.24 5.23
C LEU A 652 29.19 -1.96 4.70
N VAL A 653 29.48 -1.89 3.40
CA VAL A 653 30.09 -0.71 2.77
C VAL A 653 29.13 0.48 2.76
N ALA A 654 27.85 0.27 2.50
CA ALA A 654 26.85 1.34 2.53
C ALA A 654 26.65 1.94 3.94
N SER A 655 26.90 1.15 4.99
CA SER A 655 26.66 1.55 6.38
C SER A 655 27.91 2.07 7.11
N ASN A 656 29.10 1.99 6.51
CA ASN A 656 30.37 2.33 7.17
C ASN A 656 31.30 3.13 6.22
N GLU A 657 31.71 4.33 6.62
CA GLU A 657 32.54 5.23 5.80
C GLU A 657 33.98 4.70 5.53
N ASP A 658 34.52 3.91 6.46
CA ASP A 658 35.87 3.33 6.41
C ASP A 658 35.89 1.87 5.89
N MET A 659 34.77 1.42 5.29
CA MET A 659 34.69 0.15 4.59
C MET A 659 34.60 0.34 3.08
N TYR A 660 35.31 -0.51 2.34
CA TYR A 660 35.35 -0.45 0.88
C TYR A 660 35.18 -1.82 0.26
N TYR A 661 34.66 -1.89 -0.96
CA TYR A 661 34.52 -3.14 -1.71
C TYR A 661 35.59 -3.27 -2.79
N LEU A 662 36.28 -4.41 -2.84
CA LEU A 662 37.12 -4.83 -3.96
C LEU A 662 36.33 -5.81 -4.83
N PRO A 663 35.97 -5.47 -6.09
CA PRO A 663 35.17 -6.33 -6.96
C PRO A 663 36.00 -7.46 -7.60
N SER A 664 36.80 -8.17 -6.80
CA SER A 664 37.64 -9.28 -7.29
C SER A 664 36.81 -10.46 -7.79
N TYR A 665 35.65 -10.70 -7.17
CA TYR A 665 34.74 -11.76 -7.57
C TYR A 665 34.28 -11.54 -9.01
N GLU A 666 33.71 -10.35 -9.25
CA GLU A 666 33.17 -9.93 -10.54
C GLU A 666 34.26 -9.89 -11.61
N LEU A 667 35.45 -9.35 -11.30
CA LEU A 667 36.56 -9.29 -12.25
C LEU A 667 36.95 -10.70 -12.73
N VAL A 668 37.09 -11.64 -11.79
CA VAL A 668 37.53 -13.00 -12.11
C VAL A 668 36.43 -13.81 -12.81
N THR A 669 35.17 -13.68 -12.41
CA THR A 669 34.08 -14.48 -12.98
C THR A 669 33.52 -13.92 -14.28
N GLU A 670 33.52 -12.60 -14.46
CA GLU A 670 32.85 -11.95 -15.60
C GLU A 670 33.82 -11.29 -16.59
N CYS A 671 34.90 -10.69 -16.11
CA CYS A 671 35.77 -9.83 -16.91
C CYS A 671 37.08 -10.50 -17.35
N ILE A 672 37.30 -11.78 -17.05
CA ILE A 672 38.49 -12.52 -17.48
C ILE A 672 38.06 -13.81 -18.19
N GLN A 673 38.41 -13.91 -19.48
CA GLN A 673 38.00 -15.04 -20.33
C GLN A 673 38.63 -16.37 -19.89
N ASP A 674 39.91 -16.36 -19.53
CA ASP A 674 40.68 -17.56 -19.15
C ASP A 674 41.24 -17.40 -17.73
N ALA A 675 40.35 -17.40 -16.76
CA ALA A 675 40.68 -17.03 -15.38
C ALA A 675 41.29 -18.19 -14.55
N TRP A 676 40.98 -19.43 -14.92
CA TRP A 676 41.15 -20.63 -14.10
C TRP A 676 42.27 -21.53 -14.61
N GLU A 677 42.90 -22.27 -13.69
CA GLU A 677 43.74 -23.43 -14.00
C GLU A 677 42.89 -24.58 -14.57
N GLU A 678 43.54 -25.67 -15.01
CA GLU A 678 42.88 -26.83 -15.63
C GLU A 678 41.77 -27.45 -14.77
N ASP A 679 41.85 -27.28 -13.45
CA ASP A 679 40.87 -27.81 -12.49
C ASP A 679 39.60 -26.96 -12.37
N THR A 680 39.53 -25.82 -13.06
CA THR A 680 38.40 -24.86 -13.06
C THR A 680 38.05 -24.28 -11.68
N ARG A 681 38.97 -24.37 -10.70
CA ARG A 681 38.76 -23.88 -9.32
C ARG A 681 39.89 -22.98 -8.82
N HIS A 682 41.14 -23.27 -9.15
CA HIS A 682 42.27 -22.41 -8.80
C HIS A 682 42.43 -21.31 -9.85
N VAL A 683 42.74 -20.08 -9.39
CA VAL A 683 42.94 -18.94 -10.27
C VAL A 683 44.38 -18.91 -10.79
N LYS A 684 44.56 -18.56 -12.07
CA LYS A 684 45.88 -18.36 -12.66
C LYS A 684 46.62 -17.20 -12.02
N SER A 685 47.96 -17.27 -11.99
CA SER A 685 48.79 -16.15 -11.50
C SER A 685 48.59 -14.86 -12.30
N THR A 686 48.32 -14.97 -13.61
CA THR A 686 47.96 -13.84 -14.48
C THR A 686 46.63 -13.19 -14.10
N THR A 687 45.66 -13.99 -13.63
CA THR A 687 44.38 -13.52 -13.09
C THR A 687 44.58 -12.76 -11.78
N VAL A 688 45.41 -13.30 -10.87
CA VAL A 688 45.76 -12.61 -9.61
C VAL A 688 46.41 -11.26 -9.90
N ALA A 689 47.35 -11.20 -10.85
CA ALA A 689 48.00 -9.95 -11.25
C ALA A 689 46.99 -8.88 -11.74
N LYS A 690 45.96 -9.28 -12.50
CA LYS A 690 44.88 -8.37 -12.91
C LYS A 690 44.06 -7.86 -11.72
N VAL A 691 43.74 -8.73 -10.76
CA VAL A 691 43.02 -8.33 -9.54
C VAL A 691 43.83 -7.31 -8.76
N VAL A 692 45.14 -7.52 -8.61
CA VAL A 692 45.94 -6.55 -7.86
C VAL A 692 46.20 -5.27 -8.65
N GLY A 693 46.29 -5.33 -9.98
CA GLY A 693 46.27 -4.13 -10.82
C GLY A 693 45.02 -3.26 -10.55
N MET A 694 43.84 -3.89 -10.52
CA MET A 694 42.61 -3.21 -10.13
C MET A 694 42.63 -2.69 -8.68
N PHE A 695 43.15 -3.47 -7.73
CA PHE A 695 43.33 -3.01 -6.35
C PHE A 695 44.19 -1.73 -6.30
N LYS A 696 45.30 -1.70 -7.03
CA LYS A 696 46.19 -0.53 -7.13
C LYS A 696 45.42 0.69 -7.67
N GLU A 697 44.67 0.52 -8.75
CA GLU A 697 43.89 1.61 -9.36
C GLU A 697 42.81 2.20 -8.45
N ILE A 698 42.19 1.36 -7.61
CA ILE A 698 41.14 1.81 -6.70
C ILE A 698 41.74 2.43 -5.45
N PHE A 699 42.71 1.78 -4.80
CA PHE A 699 43.06 2.06 -3.40
C PHE A 699 44.40 2.75 -3.16
N VAL A 700 45.32 2.71 -4.12
CA VAL A 700 46.67 3.25 -3.95
C VAL A 700 46.74 4.67 -4.51
N LYS A 701 47.27 5.61 -3.72
CA LYS A 701 47.54 6.98 -4.17
C LYS A 701 48.53 6.93 -5.33
N GLN A 702 48.21 7.63 -6.41
CA GLN A 702 49.17 7.81 -7.50
C GLN A 702 50.23 8.81 -7.05
N GLU A 703 51.50 8.49 -7.27
CA GLU A 703 52.57 9.49 -7.10
C GLU A 703 52.32 10.60 -8.13
N GLU A 704 52.25 11.86 -7.66
CA GLU A 704 52.30 13.01 -8.57
C GLU A 704 53.68 12.97 -9.25
N SER A 705 53.67 12.77 -10.57
CA SER A 705 54.89 12.76 -11.39
C SER A 705 55.39 14.16 -11.70
#